data_AF-A0A543PXR2-F1
#
_entry.id   AF-A0A543PXR2-F1
#
_cell.length_a   1.000
_cell.length_b   1.000
_cell.length_c   1.000
_cell.angle_alpha   90.00
_cell.angle_beta   90.00
_cell.angle_gamma   90.00
#
_symmetry.space_group_name_H-M   'P 1'
#
loop_
_entity.id
_entity.type
_entity.pdbx_description
1 polymer ?
#
loop_
_entity_poly.entity_id
_entity_poly.type
_entity_poly.pdbx_seq_one_letter_code
_entity_poly.pdbx_strand_id
1 'polypeptide(L)'
;MPDHVERRTGSYVDSVSLMQVSRAAAGAPGVDAAQVAMATELNLDVIRGMGFDVPEGSPNDLLVAVRGTDEGIAAALAVVAEELTRRSGTTSTAFGAAPAPRTTAAAITAAGADLALVSVPGAHAVAEALDAIAAGVSVMVFSDNVPVEDEVALKEAAARAGVLVMGPDCGTAVVGGVALGFANVVRPGSVGIVAASGTGAQQVMALLDAAGVGVSHCLGVGGRDLSAAVGGRSTRQALAALADDPVTERIVVVSKPPAPEVLADLKGYAAGLGKPVHWATLGPGRPDLTAAVEAVLAATDAAHEEASPTGAADPAGASRGDGAGAERVWPEWAGASSDELGEGSLRGLFCGGTLADEAMLIAVEHLGDVRSNIPLRPDLALGPGLRDGGHVVIDFGDDSMTQGRAHPMIDPSLRLERIAVEAVDPTCGVLLLDLVLGHGAHPDPAPELAAAIAAARETAASAGRNLPVVVSLTGTSGDPQGLERSAEALADAGATVLLSNANATRHAIHLLGRRTWPLEPTTTATAYGRADAESRRDAAPQSKEHFVGLHGLLSSELVVATAGAGLFAESLRAQAVSVSEVDWQPPMPGTERDLAVVLADERRATANAEALRRMTAAGADLVDVRPARDALGLERGTFLHAGPPIEFARASGPLRGALIGAMLLEGLADTAEEAEAKLEKGDGITLEPCHHRDAVGPMAGVISPSMWVYELRDEVHGNTSWCSLNEGLGKVLRYGAYGPEVIERLRWMNAVLGPILQQAVRARVDASGPVDIKAVIAQMLQMGDEGHNRNRAGSLMLLRELLPTMITADASSTDIAEAVRFSGANEHFFLNLGMPACKLSTLAAHGIPGSSVVTTMARNGTDFGIRVSGTGDAWFTGPANTPEGLFLGSYGPDDANPDIGDSAITETAGIGGFAMAAAPAIVKFVGGDVPFALRATQTMYAITVGEHTAYQVPILEFRGTPTGIDVTAVARTGILPQINTGMAGRVAGTGQVGAGLVTPPAECFTAALAALARATHR
;
A
#
# COMPACT_ATOMS: atom_id res chain seq x y z
N MET A 1 -10.40 11.84 -38.47
CA MET A 1 -9.82 12.80 -37.51
C MET A 1 -8.60 12.13 -36.90
N PRO A 2 -7.57 12.90 -36.50
CA PRO A 2 -6.40 12.34 -35.85
C PRO A 2 -6.77 11.68 -34.52
N ASP A 3 -6.03 10.63 -34.19
CA ASP A 3 -6.08 9.93 -32.90
C ASP A 3 -4.73 10.14 -32.20
N HIS A 4 -4.75 10.31 -30.89
CA HIS A 4 -3.60 10.30 -30.00
C HIS A 4 -3.79 9.21 -28.95
N VAL A 5 -2.86 8.26 -28.88
CA VAL A 5 -2.86 7.20 -27.86
C VAL A 5 -1.48 7.17 -27.22
N GLU A 6 -1.41 7.39 -25.90
CA GLU A 6 -0.18 7.30 -25.13
C GLU A 6 -0.34 6.37 -23.93
N ARG A 7 0.75 5.67 -23.61
CA ARG A 7 0.88 4.81 -22.43
C ARG A 7 1.92 5.43 -21.50
N ARG A 8 1.56 5.65 -20.24
CA ARG A 8 2.45 6.13 -19.18
C ARG A 8 2.63 5.02 -18.14
N THR A 9 3.86 4.55 -17.97
CA THR A 9 4.20 3.49 -17.01
C THR A 9 4.42 4.09 -15.61
N GLY A 10 4.08 3.33 -14.56
CA GLY A 10 4.36 3.72 -13.17
C GLY A 10 3.58 4.93 -12.65
N SER A 11 2.43 5.23 -13.26
CA SER A 11 1.54 6.34 -12.88
C SER A 11 0.15 5.79 -12.56
N TYR A 12 -0.03 5.17 -11.40
CA TYR A 12 -1.35 4.75 -10.94
C TYR A 12 -2.16 5.96 -10.51
N VAL A 13 -3.41 5.97 -10.96
CA VAL A 13 -4.44 6.92 -10.56
C VAL A 13 -5.71 6.12 -10.40
N ASP A 14 -6.46 6.38 -9.32
CA ASP A 14 -7.68 5.64 -9.05
C ASP A 14 -8.73 5.83 -10.17
N SER A 15 -9.57 4.82 -10.37
CA SER A 15 -10.54 4.80 -11.46
C SER A 15 -11.54 5.96 -11.40
N VAL A 16 -11.92 6.41 -10.19
CA VAL A 16 -12.86 7.54 -10.03
C VAL A 16 -12.21 8.83 -10.52
N SER A 17 -10.95 9.06 -10.13
CA SER A 17 -10.17 10.19 -10.62
C SER A 17 -10.03 10.15 -12.14
N LEU A 18 -9.71 8.99 -12.71
CA LEU A 18 -9.54 8.85 -14.17
C LEU A 18 -10.84 9.02 -14.95
N MET A 19 -11.99 8.64 -14.39
CA MET A 19 -13.30 8.92 -14.98
C MET A 19 -13.58 10.43 -15.05
N GLN A 20 -13.27 11.17 -13.98
CA GLN A 20 -13.41 12.63 -13.98
C GLN A 20 -12.47 13.29 -15.01
N VAL A 21 -11.22 12.82 -15.08
CA VAL A 21 -10.24 13.27 -16.07
C VAL A 21 -10.73 12.97 -17.50
N SER A 22 -11.28 11.78 -17.73
CA SER A 22 -11.85 11.37 -19.02
C SER A 22 -13.01 12.29 -19.44
N ARG A 23 -13.93 12.58 -18.52
CA ARG A 23 -15.07 13.46 -18.78
C ARG A 23 -14.63 14.90 -19.06
N ALA A 24 -13.65 15.42 -18.31
CA ALA A 24 -13.08 16.73 -18.54
C ALA A 24 -12.37 16.82 -19.91
N ALA A 25 -11.59 15.79 -20.27
CA ALA A 25 -10.93 15.69 -21.57
C ALA A 25 -11.94 15.58 -22.72
N ALA A 26 -13.01 14.78 -22.57
CA ALA A 26 -14.07 14.63 -23.55
C ALA A 26 -14.89 15.92 -23.75
N GLY A 27 -14.98 16.77 -22.71
CA GLY A 27 -15.66 18.06 -22.77
C GLY A 27 -14.83 19.19 -23.40
N ALA A 28 -13.55 18.97 -23.75
CA ALA A 28 -12.71 20.00 -24.32
C ALA A 28 -13.15 20.37 -25.76
N PRO A 29 -13.12 21.66 -26.16
CA PRO A 29 -13.53 22.08 -27.49
C PRO A 29 -12.73 21.37 -28.60
N GLY A 30 -13.43 20.77 -29.57
CA GLY A 30 -12.80 20.07 -30.71
C GLY A 30 -12.42 18.61 -30.44
N VAL A 31 -12.84 18.05 -29.30
CA VAL A 31 -12.73 16.62 -28.98
C VAL A 31 -14.01 15.89 -29.39
N ASP A 32 -13.86 14.78 -30.10
CA ASP A 32 -14.95 13.88 -30.48
C ASP A 32 -15.08 12.72 -29.49
N ALA A 33 -13.96 12.19 -29.00
CA ALA A 33 -13.93 11.12 -28.01
C ALA A 33 -12.64 11.20 -27.19
N ALA A 34 -12.73 10.97 -25.88
CA ALA A 34 -11.56 10.83 -25.01
C ALA A 34 -11.80 9.76 -23.95
N GLN A 35 -10.77 8.98 -23.65
CA GLN A 35 -10.75 8.00 -22.58
C GLN A 35 -9.38 8.02 -21.90
N VAL A 36 -9.38 8.22 -20.59
CA VAL A 36 -8.21 8.15 -19.74
C VAL A 36 -8.45 7.09 -18.68
N ALA A 37 -7.65 6.03 -18.68
CA ALA A 37 -7.93 4.86 -17.84
C ALA A 37 -6.66 4.06 -17.54
N MET A 38 -6.66 3.32 -16.44
CA MET A 38 -5.65 2.27 -16.23
C MET A 38 -5.84 1.16 -17.26
N ALA A 39 -4.75 0.59 -17.79
CA ALA A 39 -4.72 -0.40 -18.86
C ALA A 39 -5.13 -1.82 -18.40
N THR A 40 -6.19 -1.90 -17.60
CA THR A 40 -6.91 -3.14 -17.31
C THR A 40 -7.54 -3.70 -18.58
N GLU A 41 -7.74 -5.02 -18.66
CA GLU A 41 -8.33 -5.69 -19.82
C GLU A 41 -9.70 -5.08 -20.20
N LEU A 42 -10.55 -4.79 -19.20
CA LEU A 42 -11.84 -4.14 -19.41
C LEU A 42 -11.70 -2.76 -20.08
N ASN A 43 -10.80 -1.91 -19.58
CA ASN A 43 -10.60 -0.57 -20.13
C ASN A 43 -9.96 -0.63 -21.52
N LEU A 44 -9.06 -1.57 -21.76
CA LEU A 44 -8.50 -1.83 -23.08
C LEU A 44 -9.61 -2.19 -24.08
N ASP A 45 -10.56 -3.03 -23.68
CA ASP A 45 -11.69 -3.41 -24.52
C ASP A 45 -12.65 -2.24 -24.77
N VAL A 46 -12.88 -1.39 -23.77
CA VAL A 46 -13.66 -0.13 -23.94
C VAL A 46 -12.97 0.78 -24.97
N ILE A 47 -11.67 1.04 -24.81
CA ILE A 47 -10.90 1.92 -25.71
C ILE A 47 -10.86 1.34 -27.13
N ARG A 48 -10.67 0.03 -27.29
CA ARG A 48 -10.77 -0.66 -28.59
C ARG A 48 -12.17 -0.58 -29.18
N GLY A 49 -13.20 -0.70 -28.34
CA GLY A 49 -14.61 -0.55 -28.74
C GLY A 49 -14.94 0.86 -29.26
N MET A 50 -14.24 1.89 -28.76
CA MET A 50 -14.29 3.26 -29.30
C MET A 50 -13.51 3.42 -30.62
N GLY A 51 -12.81 2.37 -31.07
CA GLY A 51 -12.08 2.32 -32.33
C GLY A 51 -10.67 2.89 -32.29
N PHE A 52 -10.04 2.96 -31.12
CA PHE A 52 -8.62 3.34 -30.98
C PHE A 52 -7.69 2.12 -31.15
N ASP A 53 -6.48 2.34 -31.67
CA ASP A 53 -5.40 1.35 -31.65
C ASP A 53 -4.60 1.49 -30.35
N VAL A 54 -4.53 0.42 -29.55
CA VAL A 54 -4.04 0.48 -28.17
C VAL A 54 -2.80 -0.40 -28.00
N PRO A 55 -1.68 0.15 -27.47
CA PRO A 55 -0.48 -0.64 -27.23
C PRO A 55 -0.71 -1.69 -26.14
N GLU A 56 0.06 -2.79 -26.16
CA GLU A 56 0.10 -3.73 -25.03
C GLU A 56 0.55 -3.00 -23.75
N GLY A 57 -0.05 -3.36 -22.61
CA GLY A 57 0.20 -2.73 -21.33
C GLY A 57 -0.13 -3.63 -20.16
N SER A 58 0.37 -3.25 -18.99
CA SER A 58 0.01 -3.85 -17.70
C SER A 58 -1.20 -3.12 -17.11
N PRO A 59 -2.03 -3.76 -16.26
CA PRO A 59 -3.07 -3.07 -15.49
C PRO A 59 -2.59 -1.85 -14.68
N ASN A 60 -1.27 -1.73 -14.44
CA ASN A 60 -0.63 -0.62 -13.74
C ASN A 60 -0.21 0.55 -14.65
N ASP A 61 -0.43 0.46 -15.97
CA ASP A 61 -0.12 1.52 -16.92
C ASP A 61 -1.31 2.46 -17.12
N LEU A 62 -1.07 3.76 -17.15
CA LEU A 62 -2.08 4.76 -17.49
C LEU A 62 -2.14 4.93 -19.02
N LEU A 63 -3.33 4.81 -19.59
CA LEU A 63 -3.59 5.08 -21.00
C LEU A 63 -4.40 6.36 -21.16
N VAL A 64 -3.99 7.17 -22.14
CA VAL A 64 -4.71 8.38 -22.57
C VAL A 64 -4.99 8.22 -24.06
N ALA A 65 -6.25 8.10 -24.43
CA ALA A 65 -6.73 7.97 -25.81
C ALA A 65 -7.65 9.16 -26.14
N VAL A 66 -7.32 9.95 -27.16
CA VAL A 66 -8.09 11.14 -27.57
C VAL A 66 -8.24 11.18 -29.08
N ARG A 67 -9.46 11.45 -29.56
CA ARG A 67 -9.81 11.69 -30.96
C ARG A 67 -10.44 13.07 -31.08
N GLY A 68 -9.95 13.90 -31.99
CA GLY A 68 -10.39 15.29 -32.13
C GLY A 68 -9.72 16.01 -33.29
N THR A 69 -9.84 17.33 -33.36
CA THR A 69 -8.92 18.15 -34.17
C THR A 69 -7.54 18.22 -33.51
N ASP A 70 -6.49 18.64 -34.22
CA ASP A 70 -5.15 18.77 -33.63
C ASP A 70 -5.16 19.72 -32.42
N GLU A 71 -5.89 20.84 -32.50
CA GLU A 71 -6.09 21.76 -31.38
C GLU A 71 -6.91 21.13 -30.23
N GLY A 72 -7.92 20.30 -30.56
CA GLY A 72 -8.73 19.60 -29.57
C GLY A 72 -7.94 18.55 -28.80
N ILE A 73 -7.07 17.79 -29.48
CA ILE A 73 -6.15 16.83 -28.85
C ILE A 73 -5.19 17.57 -27.90
N ALA A 74 -4.58 18.67 -28.35
CA ALA A 74 -3.69 19.46 -27.50
C ALA A 74 -4.41 20.02 -26.26
N ALA A 75 -5.64 20.50 -26.42
CA ALA A 75 -6.47 20.97 -25.30
C ALA A 75 -6.81 19.85 -24.31
N ALA A 76 -7.22 18.67 -24.81
CA ALA A 76 -7.50 17.50 -23.98
C ALA A 76 -6.26 17.05 -23.19
N LEU A 77 -5.09 16.96 -23.85
CA LEU A 77 -3.84 16.56 -23.19
C LEU A 77 -3.40 17.56 -22.12
N ALA A 78 -3.63 18.87 -22.34
CA ALA A 78 -3.39 19.89 -21.32
C ALA A 78 -4.30 19.71 -20.10
N VAL A 79 -5.60 19.44 -20.31
CA VAL A 79 -6.56 19.13 -19.24
C VAL A 79 -6.14 17.87 -18.47
N VAL A 80 -5.74 16.81 -19.17
CA VAL A 80 -5.24 15.57 -18.55
C VAL A 80 -4.00 15.85 -17.71
N ALA A 81 -3.02 16.60 -18.23
CA ALA A 81 -1.80 16.94 -17.49
C ALA A 81 -2.10 17.80 -16.26
N GLU A 82 -2.95 18.80 -16.37
CA GLU A 82 -3.37 19.68 -15.27
C GLU A 82 -4.07 18.88 -14.16
N GLU A 83 -5.05 18.06 -14.53
CA GLU A 83 -5.82 17.26 -13.59
C GLU A 83 -4.96 16.22 -12.85
N LEU A 84 -4.05 15.54 -13.57
CA LEU A 84 -3.13 14.57 -12.96
C LEU A 84 -2.12 15.27 -12.03
N THR A 85 -1.64 16.46 -12.40
CA THR A 85 -0.70 17.24 -11.57
C THR A 85 -1.38 17.76 -10.31
N ARG A 86 -2.60 18.27 -10.43
CA ARG A 86 -3.41 18.74 -9.30
C ARG A 86 -3.67 17.64 -8.27
N ARG A 87 -3.79 16.39 -8.72
CA ARG A 87 -4.09 15.21 -7.89
C ARG A 87 -2.88 14.50 -7.32
N SER A 88 -1.68 14.66 -7.90
CA SER A 88 -0.45 14.02 -7.39
C SER A 88 0.06 14.64 -6.07
N GLY A 89 -0.77 15.42 -5.38
CA GLY A 89 -0.39 16.20 -4.20
C GLY A 89 0.60 17.32 -4.54
N THR A 90 0.59 18.38 -3.73
CA THR A 90 1.66 19.37 -3.78
C THR A 90 2.92 18.69 -3.24
N THR A 91 3.73 18.10 -4.13
CA THR A 91 5.11 17.75 -3.76
C THR A 91 5.72 19.04 -3.26
N SER A 92 5.97 19.11 -1.95
CA SER A 92 6.56 20.30 -1.36
C SER A 92 7.87 20.57 -2.10
N THR A 93 7.88 21.62 -2.90
CA THR A 93 9.06 22.08 -3.63
C THR A 93 10.05 22.78 -2.70
N ALA A 94 9.73 22.85 -1.40
CA ALA A 94 10.63 23.35 -0.39
C ALA A 94 11.88 22.48 -0.31
N PHE A 95 13.03 23.13 -0.27
CA PHE A 95 14.32 22.50 -0.12
C PHE A 95 14.34 21.63 1.15
N GLY A 96 14.59 20.32 1.00
CA GLY A 96 14.68 19.37 2.10
C GLY A 96 13.35 18.75 2.54
N ALA A 97 12.23 19.04 1.89
CA ALA A 97 10.96 18.39 2.20
C ALA A 97 11.02 16.88 1.92
N ALA A 98 10.56 16.07 2.89
CA ALA A 98 10.50 14.63 2.74
C ALA A 98 9.47 14.23 1.65
N PRO A 99 9.71 13.13 0.93
CA PRO A 99 8.71 12.55 0.04
C PRO A 99 7.42 12.20 0.77
N ALA A 100 6.30 12.19 0.03
CA ALA A 100 5.03 11.69 0.55
C ALA A 100 5.15 10.21 0.98
N PRO A 101 4.43 9.76 2.03
CA PRO A 101 4.48 8.39 2.48
C PRO A 101 3.94 7.45 1.39
N ARG A 102 4.65 6.34 1.16
CA ARG A 102 4.34 5.36 0.09
C ARG A 102 3.60 4.12 0.60
N THR A 103 3.42 4.01 1.91
CA THR A 103 2.72 2.90 2.57
C THR A 103 1.81 3.43 3.67
N THR A 104 0.76 2.68 4.00
CA THR A 104 -0.14 3.00 5.12
C THR A 104 0.62 3.14 6.45
N ALA A 105 1.58 2.26 6.76
CA ALA A 105 2.39 2.37 7.98
C ALA A 105 3.22 3.68 8.05
N ALA A 106 3.78 4.12 6.91
CA ALA A 106 4.52 5.37 6.86
C ALA A 106 3.60 6.58 7.06
N ALA A 107 2.40 6.58 6.47
CA ALA A 107 1.41 7.64 6.67
C ALA A 107 0.90 7.70 8.12
N ILE A 108 0.62 6.55 8.72
CA ILE A 108 0.24 6.44 10.14
C ILE A 108 1.33 7.03 11.03
N THR A 109 2.59 6.61 10.83
CA THR A 109 3.72 7.07 11.66
C THR A 109 3.96 8.58 11.49
N ALA A 110 3.91 9.09 10.26
CA ALA A 110 4.19 10.49 9.96
C ALA A 110 3.14 11.45 10.54
N ALA A 111 1.86 11.03 10.57
CA ALA A 111 0.77 11.86 11.05
C ALA A 111 0.30 11.54 12.47
N GLY A 112 0.73 10.41 13.05
CA GLY A 112 0.15 9.90 14.29
C GLY A 112 -1.32 9.52 14.11
N ALA A 113 -1.66 8.83 13.01
CA ALA A 113 -3.05 8.48 12.71
C ALA A 113 -3.60 7.39 13.64
N ASP A 114 -4.87 7.52 14.03
CA ASP A 114 -5.59 6.58 14.91
C ASP A 114 -6.51 5.62 14.14
N LEU A 115 -6.71 5.89 12.85
CA LEU A 115 -7.52 5.09 11.94
C LEU A 115 -6.89 5.08 10.53
N ALA A 116 -6.95 3.94 9.85
CA ALA A 116 -6.66 3.83 8.42
C ALA A 116 -7.94 3.62 7.59
N LEU A 117 -8.04 4.27 6.44
CA LEU A 117 -9.08 4.03 5.43
C LEU A 117 -8.42 3.54 4.13
N VAL A 118 -8.70 2.28 3.79
CA VAL A 118 -8.12 1.57 2.65
C VAL A 118 -9.20 1.37 1.57
N SER A 119 -8.93 1.93 0.39
CA SER A 119 -9.81 1.93 -0.78
C SER A 119 -9.04 1.62 -2.09
N VAL A 120 -7.93 0.90 -1.97
CA VAL A 120 -7.12 0.39 -3.09
C VAL A 120 -7.81 -0.84 -3.72
N PRO A 121 -7.40 -1.31 -4.92
CA PRO A 121 -7.96 -2.55 -5.47
C PRO A 121 -7.83 -3.74 -4.50
N GLY A 122 -8.85 -4.61 -4.44
CA GLY A 122 -8.95 -5.70 -3.45
C GLY A 122 -7.71 -6.58 -3.32
N ALA A 123 -7.06 -6.91 -4.44
CA ALA A 123 -5.83 -7.69 -4.48
C ALA A 123 -4.65 -7.08 -3.69
N HIS A 124 -4.70 -5.77 -3.40
CA HIS A 124 -3.66 -5.04 -2.67
C HIS A 124 -4.10 -4.56 -1.28
N ALA A 125 -5.40 -4.64 -0.96
CA ALA A 125 -5.95 -4.11 0.28
C ALA A 125 -5.42 -4.84 1.53
N VAL A 126 -5.09 -6.13 1.42
CA VAL A 126 -4.57 -6.95 2.52
C VAL A 126 -3.25 -6.38 3.07
N ALA A 127 -2.33 -5.97 2.19
CA ALA A 127 -1.04 -5.42 2.60
C ALA A 127 -1.20 -4.08 3.35
N GLU A 128 -2.11 -3.22 2.88
CA GLU A 128 -2.41 -1.93 3.54
C GLU A 128 -3.12 -2.13 4.89
N ALA A 129 -4.01 -3.12 5.00
CA ALA A 129 -4.68 -3.45 6.26
C ALA A 129 -3.72 -4.04 7.31
N LEU A 130 -2.80 -4.92 6.89
CA LEU A 130 -1.78 -5.49 7.78
C LEU A 130 -0.85 -4.43 8.35
N ASP A 131 -0.53 -3.38 7.58
CA ASP A 131 0.24 -2.23 8.06
C ASP A 131 -0.45 -1.52 9.23
N ALA A 132 -1.75 -1.24 9.09
CA ALA A 132 -2.52 -0.59 10.14
C ALA A 132 -2.58 -1.46 11.40
N ILE A 133 -2.84 -2.76 11.23
CA ILE A 133 -2.87 -3.73 12.34
C ILE A 133 -1.52 -3.78 13.06
N ALA A 134 -0.41 -3.87 12.30
CA ALA A 134 0.94 -3.90 12.85
C ALA A 134 1.32 -2.59 13.57
N ALA A 135 0.78 -1.46 13.13
CA ALA A 135 0.92 -0.17 13.79
C ALA A 135 0.00 0.00 15.02
N GLY A 136 -0.86 -0.98 15.32
CA GLY A 136 -1.82 -0.90 16.43
C GLY A 136 -2.98 0.07 16.15
N VAL A 137 -3.32 0.27 14.88
CA VAL A 137 -4.36 1.18 14.38
C VAL A 137 -5.51 0.39 13.77
N SER A 138 -6.75 0.79 14.08
CA SER A 138 -7.94 0.19 13.46
C SER A 138 -8.02 0.58 11.98
N VAL A 139 -8.66 -0.25 11.16
CA VAL A 139 -8.71 -0.03 9.71
C VAL A 139 -10.09 -0.26 9.15
N MET A 140 -10.54 0.68 8.31
CA MET A 140 -11.67 0.52 7.41
C MET A 140 -11.17 0.06 6.05
N VAL A 141 -11.53 -1.16 5.66
CA VAL A 141 -11.27 -1.71 4.34
C VAL A 141 -12.54 -1.52 3.52
N PHE A 142 -12.60 -0.38 2.83
CA PHE A 142 -13.66 -0.07 1.87
C PHE A 142 -13.57 -0.99 0.65
N SER A 143 -12.36 -1.37 0.26
CA SER A 143 -12.07 -2.27 -0.85
C SER A 143 -12.90 -3.57 -0.82
N ASP A 144 -13.47 -3.92 -1.96
CA ASP A 144 -14.13 -5.20 -2.22
C ASP A 144 -13.13 -6.25 -2.72
N ASN A 145 -13.62 -7.38 -3.26
CA ASN A 145 -12.81 -8.39 -3.97
C ASN A 145 -11.60 -8.93 -3.18
N VAL A 146 -11.65 -8.88 -1.84
CA VAL A 146 -10.67 -9.53 -0.96
C VAL A 146 -11.10 -10.98 -0.72
N PRO A 147 -10.20 -11.98 -0.86
CA PRO A 147 -10.51 -13.37 -0.55
C PRO A 147 -11.04 -13.58 0.87
N VAL A 148 -11.92 -14.55 1.06
CA VAL A 148 -12.56 -14.82 2.37
C VAL A 148 -11.53 -15.26 3.40
N GLU A 149 -10.53 -16.03 2.98
CA GLU A 149 -9.44 -16.51 3.82
C GLU A 149 -8.60 -15.34 4.35
N ASP A 150 -8.35 -14.34 3.50
CA ASP A 150 -7.61 -13.14 3.87
C ASP A 150 -8.44 -12.24 4.82
N GLU A 151 -9.75 -12.10 4.58
CA GLU A 151 -10.66 -11.42 5.53
C GLU A 151 -10.62 -12.06 6.92
N VAL A 152 -10.70 -13.39 6.99
CA VAL A 152 -10.60 -14.13 8.25
C VAL A 152 -9.26 -13.87 8.93
N ALA A 153 -8.15 -13.98 8.18
CA ALA A 153 -6.82 -13.75 8.72
C ALA A 153 -6.63 -12.32 9.26
N LEU A 154 -7.11 -11.30 8.52
CA LEU A 154 -7.07 -9.91 8.95
C LEU A 154 -7.87 -9.68 10.24
N LYS A 155 -9.10 -10.20 10.33
CA LYS A 155 -9.95 -10.03 11.52
C LYS A 155 -9.40 -10.75 12.75
N GLU A 156 -8.74 -11.89 12.56
CA GLU A 156 -8.05 -12.61 13.63
C GLU A 156 -6.77 -11.89 14.08
N ALA A 157 -5.99 -11.34 13.15
CA ALA A 157 -4.81 -10.54 13.47
C ALA A 157 -5.20 -9.26 14.25
N ALA A 158 -6.28 -8.60 13.82
CA ALA A 158 -6.83 -7.42 14.48
C ALA A 158 -7.27 -7.72 15.92
N ALA A 159 -7.96 -8.85 16.13
CA ALA A 159 -8.35 -9.31 17.47
C ALA A 159 -7.14 -9.48 18.40
N ARG A 160 -6.06 -10.08 17.89
CA ARG A 160 -4.80 -10.25 18.66
C ARG A 160 -4.12 -8.92 18.97
N ALA A 161 -4.20 -7.96 18.05
CA ALA A 161 -3.60 -6.64 18.18
C ALA A 161 -4.46 -5.65 18.98
N GLY A 162 -5.69 -6.00 19.36
CA GLY A 162 -6.60 -5.11 20.09
C GLY A 162 -7.18 -3.98 19.23
N VAL A 163 -7.28 -4.18 17.92
CA VAL A 163 -7.80 -3.19 16.95
C VAL A 163 -8.95 -3.78 16.14
N LEU A 164 -9.73 -2.92 15.48
CA LEU A 164 -10.87 -3.34 14.67
C LEU A 164 -10.53 -3.29 13.17
N VAL A 165 -10.84 -4.38 12.46
CA VAL A 165 -10.96 -4.38 11.00
C VAL A 165 -12.43 -4.24 10.63
N MET A 166 -12.78 -3.07 10.09
CA MET A 166 -14.07 -2.72 9.52
C MET A 166 -14.05 -3.06 8.02
N GLY A 167 -14.58 -4.22 7.62
CA GLY A 167 -14.50 -4.72 6.25
C GLY A 167 -13.73 -6.04 6.14
N PRO A 168 -13.32 -6.49 4.94
CA PRO A 168 -13.48 -5.86 3.62
C PRO A 168 -14.93 -5.62 3.18
N ASP A 169 -15.11 -4.86 2.10
CA ASP A 169 -16.44 -4.43 1.63
C ASP A 169 -17.23 -3.70 2.75
N CYS A 170 -16.55 -2.77 3.42
CA CYS A 170 -17.17 -1.88 4.39
C CYS A 170 -17.46 -0.54 3.73
N GLY A 171 -18.67 -0.38 3.20
CA GLY A 171 -19.09 0.87 2.54
C GLY A 171 -19.35 2.04 3.49
N THR A 172 -19.75 1.78 4.74
CA THR A 172 -20.29 2.81 5.66
C THR A 172 -19.78 2.60 7.09
N ALA A 173 -19.21 3.65 7.68
CA ALA A 173 -18.98 3.73 9.12
C ALA A 173 -19.09 5.18 9.61
N VAL A 174 -19.41 5.35 10.91
CA VAL A 174 -19.36 6.62 11.62
C VAL A 174 -18.66 6.42 12.94
N VAL A 175 -17.53 7.10 13.18
CA VAL A 175 -16.76 6.95 14.42
C VAL A 175 -16.58 8.34 15.03
N GLY A 176 -17.13 8.56 16.23
CA GLY A 176 -17.01 9.86 16.91
C GLY A 176 -17.68 11.00 16.13
N GLY A 177 -18.74 10.68 15.37
CA GLY A 177 -19.41 11.63 14.47
C GLY A 177 -18.74 11.84 13.11
N VAL A 178 -17.56 11.26 12.87
CA VAL A 178 -16.89 11.33 11.57
C VAL A 178 -17.45 10.26 10.63
N ALA A 179 -17.98 10.70 9.49
CA ALA A 179 -18.50 9.85 8.43
C ALA A 179 -17.37 9.30 7.55
N LEU A 180 -17.29 7.97 7.45
CA LEU A 180 -16.27 7.23 6.72
C LEU A 180 -16.92 6.42 5.58
N GLY A 181 -16.31 6.47 4.39
CA GLY A 181 -16.89 5.87 3.18
C GLY A 181 -18.14 6.61 2.71
N PHE A 182 -19.20 5.86 2.38
CA PHE A 182 -20.54 6.36 2.12
C PHE A 182 -21.34 6.45 3.43
N ALA A 183 -21.34 7.61 4.09
CA ALA A 183 -21.94 7.74 5.41
C ALA A 183 -22.64 9.09 5.62
N ASN A 184 -23.75 9.05 6.36
CA ASN A 184 -24.58 10.23 6.63
C ASN A 184 -24.04 11.04 7.82
N VAL A 185 -24.34 12.34 7.85
CA VAL A 185 -24.06 13.22 8.98
C VAL A 185 -25.08 12.95 10.09
N VAL A 186 -24.65 12.28 11.16
CA VAL A 186 -25.52 11.91 12.27
C VAL A 186 -25.43 12.88 13.44
N ARG A 187 -26.54 13.06 14.15
CA ARG A 187 -26.54 13.73 15.45
C ARG A 187 -25.84 12.86 16.50
N PRO A 188 -24.99 13.41 17.36
CA PRO A 188 -24.45 12.67 18.50
C PRO A 188 -25.57 12.18 19.42
N GLY A 189 -25.51 10.93 19.89
CA GLY A 189 -26.47 10.38 20.84
C GLY A 189 -26.06 9.01 21.38
N SER A 190 -27.00 8.27 21.97
CA SER A 190 -26.73 7.07 22.76
C SER A 190 -26.94 5.73 22.03
N VAL A 191 -27.30 5.76 20.73
CA VAL A 191 -27.49 4.53 19.95
C VAL A 191 -26.19 4.14 19.23
N GLY A 192 -25.61 3.00 19.59
CA GLY A 192 -24.52 2.39 18.83
C GLY A 192 -25.07 1.49 17.72
N ILE A 193 -24.40 1.45 16.57
CA ILE A 193 -24.79 0.62 15.43
C ILE A 193 -23.61 -0.29 15.05
N VAL A 194 -23.88 -1.57 14.85
CA VAL A 194 -22.95 -2.53 14.23
C VAL A 194 -23.56 -2.99 12.91
N ALA A 195 -22.84 -2.82 11.81
CA ALA A 195 -23.43 -2.99 10.48
C ALA A 195 -22.63 -3.90 9.56
N ALA A 196 -23.20 -5.05 9.20
CA ALA A 196 -22.75 -5.88 8.07
C ALA A 196 -23.53 -5.50 6.79
N SER A 197 -23.81 -4.20 6.63
CA SER A 197 -24.63 -3.63 5.56
C SER A 197 -24.43 -2.12 5.50
N GLY A 198 -23.91 -1.61 4.38
CA GLY A 198 -23.68 -0.17 4.18
C GLY A 198 -24.98 0.62 4.13
N THR A 199 -25.76 0.48 3.06
CA THR A 199 -27.00 1.25 2.88
C THR A 199 -28.10 0.91 3.89
N GLY A 200 -28.07 -0.29 4.49
CA GLY A 200 -28.94 -0.62 5.63
C GLY A 200 -28.57 0.19 6.88
N ALA A 201 -27.28 0.39 7.16
CA ALA A 201 -26.84 1.28 8.23
C ALA A 201 -27.28 2.72 7.96
N GLN A 202 -27.13 3.20 6.72
CA GLN A 202 -27.58 4.54 6.32
C GLN A 202 -29.09 4.72 6.52
N GLN A 203 -29.90 3.72 6.16
CA GLN A 203 -31.35 3.76 6.40
C GLN A 203 -31.69 3.84 7.88
N VAL A 204 -31.04 3.03 8.72
CA VAL A 204 -31.24 3.07 10.17
C VAL A 204 -30.83 4.42 10.75
N MET A 205 -29.68 4.97 10.35
CA MET A 205 -29.22 6.29 10.78
C MET A 205 -30.19 7.41 10.34
N ALA A 206 -30.67 7.39 9.10
CA ALA A 206 -31.62 8.37 8.57
C ALA A 206 -32.96 8.35 9.33
N LEU A 207 -33.50 7.17 9.62
CA LEU A 207 -34.74 7.03 10.39
C LEU A 207 -34.55 7.45 11.85
N LEU A 208 -33.41 7.15 12.48
CA LEU A 208 -33.09 7.64 13.83
C LEU A 208 -32.97 9.18 13.85
N ASP A 209 -32.30 9.79 12.88
CA ASP A 209 -32.19 11.26 12.76
C ASP A 209 -33.56 11.93 12.58
N ALA A 210 -34.39 11.40 11.69
CA ALA A 210 -35.76 11.89 11.49
C ALA A 210 -36.63 11.76 12.75
N ALA A 211 -36.36 10.74 13.58
CA ALA A 211 -37.01 10.54 14.87
C ALA A 211 -36.40 11.37 16.01
N GLY A 212 -35.34 12.15 15.77
CA GLY A 212 -34.67 12.97 16.78
C GLY A 212 -33.69 12.20 17.69
N VAL A 213 -33.33 10.97 17.33
CA VAL A 213 -32.44 10.11 18.12
C VAL A 213 -31.04 10.11 17.51
N GLY A 214 -30.03 10.43 18.32
CA GLY A 214 -28.64 10.48 17.90
C GLY A 214 -27.92 9.12 17.98
N VAL A 215 -26.84 9.02 17.21
CA VAL A 215 -25.96 7.84 17.11
C VAL A 215 -24.64 8.15 17.83
N SER A 216 -24.13 7.21 18.62
CA SER A 216 -22.79 7.30 19.21
C SER A 216 -21.73 6.97 18.15
N HIS A 217 -21.82 5.76 17.60
CA HIS A 217 -20.98 5.23 16.54
C HIS A 217 -21.77 4.29 15.64
N CYS A 218 -21.38 4.19 14.38
CA CYS A 218 -21.78 3.16 13.43
C CYS A 218 -20.54 2.41 12.95
N LEU A 219 -20.33 1.20 13.46
CA LEU A 219 -19.18 0.36 13.13
C LEU A 219 -19.56 -0.61 12.02
N GLY A 220 -19.19 -0.28 10.78
CA GLY A 220 -19.31 -1.19 9.64
C GLY A 220 -18.32 -2.35 9.77
N VAL A 221 -18.75 -3.60 9.56
CA VAL A 221 -17.92 -4.80 9.79
C VAL A 221 -17.63 -5.60 8.51
N GLY A 222 -18.12 -5.12 7.37
CA GLY A 222 -18.03 -5.79 6.06
C GLY A 222 -19.26 -6.65 5.76
N GLY A 223 -19.70 -6.66 4.50
CA GLY A 223 -20.94 -7.31 4.07
C GLY A 223 -21.00 -8.83 4.34
N ARG A 224 -19.83 -9.48 4.40
CA ARG A 224 -19.70 -10.94 4.60
C ARG A 224 -19.50 -11.36 6.05
N ASP A 225 -19.37 -10.44 7.00
CA ASP A 225 -18.97 -10.75 8.38
C ASP A 225 -19.91 -11.76 9.05
N LEU A 226 -21.22 -11.66 8.81
CA LEU A 226 -22.23 -12.57 9.38
C LEU A 226 -22.47 -13.85 8.57
N SER A 227 -21.63 -14.13 7.57
CA SER A 227 -21.63 -15.42 6.88
C SER A 227 -21.02 -16.52 7.77
N ALA A 228 -21.34 -17.78 7.46
CA ALA A 228 -20.76 -18.93 8.16
C ALA A 228 -19.22 -18.99 8.01
N ALA A 229 -18.68 -18.51 6.88
CA ALA A 229 -17.24 -18.54 6.61
C ALA A 229 -16.46 -17.53 7.47
N VAL A 230 -17.01 -16.33 7.68
CA VAL A 230 -16.35 -15.26 8.45
C VAL A 230 -16.74 -15.28 9.94
N GLY A 231 -17.90 -15.81 10.30
CA GLY A 231 -18.23 -16.16 11.68
C GLY A 231 -18.45 -14.98 12.65
N GLY A 232 -18.79 -13.79 12.14
CA GLY A 232 -19.14 -12.62 12.96
C GLY A 232 -17.98 -12.06 13.79
N ARG A 233 -16.73 -12.26 13.34
CA ARG A 233 -15.51 -11.91 14.09
C ARG A 233 -15.44 -10.42 14.41
N SER A 234 -15.68 -9.55 13.44
CA SER A 234 -15.67 -8.09 13.67
C SER A 234 -16.93 -7.63 14.39
N THR A 235 -18.10 -8.24 14.11
CA THR A 235 -19.34 -7.96 14.85
C THR A 235 -19.16 -8.19 16.35
N ARG A 236 -18.54 -9.30 16.74
CA ARG A 236 -18.27 -9.63 18.16
C ARG A 236 -17.38 -8.58 18.83
N GLN A 237 -16.32 -8.11 18.16
CA GLN A 237 -15.44 -7.07 18.67
C GLN A 237 -16.16 -5.71 18.76
N ALA A 238 -16.90 -5.32 17.72
CA ALA A 238 -17.67 -4.08 17.69
C ALA A 238 -18.75 -4.04 18.78
N LEU A 239 -19.45 -5.15 19.01
CA LEU A 239 -20.40 -5.29 20.12
C LEU A 239 -19.72 -5.09 21.48
N ALA A 240 -18.54 -5.67 21.68
CA ALA A 240 -17.78 -5.50 22.92
C ALA A 240 -17.36 -4.03 23.13
N ALA A 241 -16.86 -3.38 22.07
CA ALA A 241 -16.42 -1.99 22.10
C ALA A 241 -17.56 -1.03 22.43
N LEU A 242 -18.72 -1.18 21.77
CA LEU A 242 -19.91 -0.38 22.04
C LEU A 242 -20.53 -0.70 23.42
N ALA A 243 -20.39 -1.93 23.91
CA ALA A 243 -20.81 -2.29 25.26
C ALA A 243 -19.94 -1.63 26.34
N ASP A 244 -18.66 -1.40 26.07
CA ASP A 244 -17.74 -0.71 26.99
C ASP A 244 -17.81 0.82 26.88
N ASP A 245 -18.23 1.37 25.73
CA ASP A 245 -18.36 2.81 25.51
C ASP A 245 -19.41 3.45 26.46
N PRO A 246 -19.05 4.42 27.32
CA PRO A 246 -20.00 5.01 28.27
C PRO A 246 -21.12 5.84 27.62
N VAL A 247 -20.97 6.28 26.36
CA VAL A 247 -21.99 7.08 25.66
C VAL A 247 -23.09 6.18 25.09
N THR A 248 -22.73 4.98 24.62
CA THR A 248 -23.67 4.03 24.05
C THR A 248 -24.56 3.41 25.16
N GLU A 249 -25.88 3.56 25.06
CA GLU A 249 -26.84 2.95 25.99
C GLU A 249 -27.50 1.70 25.40
N ARG A 250 -27.61 1.65 24.06
CA ARG A 250 -28.28 0.57 23.33
C ARG A 250 -27.64 0.39 21.96
N ILE A 251 -27.64 -0.85 21.47
CA ILE A 251 -26.95 -1.23 20.25
C ILE A 251 -27.95 -1.78 19.24
N VAL A 252 -27.81 -1.42 17.96
CA VAL A 252 -28.57 -1.98 16.84
C VAL A 252 -27.60 -2.75 15.93
N VAL A 253 -27.88 -4.02 15.67
CA VAL A 253 -27.14 -4.82 14.70
C VAL A 253 -27.93 -4.88 13.40
N VAL A 254 -27.34 -4.36 12.32
CA VAL A 254 -27.95 -4.27 10.99
C VAL A 254 -27.26 -5.20 10.03
N SER A 255 -28.02 -6.04 9.31
CA SER A 255 -27.44 -6.93 8.31
C SER A 255 -28.44 -7.40 7.26
N LYS A 256 -27.90 -7.79 6.10
CA LYS A 256 -28.51 -8.78 5.21
C LYS A 256 -28.76 -10.10 5.96
N PRO A 257 -29.51 -11.08 5.42
CA PRO A 257 -29.76 -12.35 6.10
C PRO A 257 -28.47 -13.05 6.60
N PRO A 258 -28.23 -13.15 7.91
CA PRO A 258 -27.04 -13.79 8.48
C PRO A 258 -27.19 -15.31 8.48
N ALA A 259 -26.06 -16.03 8.58
CA ALA A 259 -26.08 -17.46 8.85
C ALA A 259 -26.77 -17.75 10.20
N PRO A 260 -27.75 -18.68 10.27
CA PRO A 260 -28.52 -18.93 11.49
C PRO A 260 -27.66 -19.26 12.72
N GLU A 261 -26.61 -20.04 12.54
CA GLU A 261 -25.67 -20.44 13.59
C GLU A 261 -24.84 -19.25 14.11
N VAL A 262 -24.42 -18.35 13.23
CA VAL A 262 -23.68 -17.14 13.60
C VAL A 262 -24.58 -16.16 14.35
N LEU A 263 -25.82 -15.99 13.89
CA LEU A 263 -26.80 -15.15 14.57
C LEU A 263 -27.14 -15.67 15.97
N ALA A 264 -27.28 -16.99 16.13
CA ALA A 264 -27.54 -17.61 17.43
C ALA A 264 -26.38 -17.42 18.41
N ASP A 265 -25.14 -17.62 17.94
CA ASP A 265 -23.92 -17.40 18.72
C ASP A 265 -23.79 -15.93 19.18
N LEU A 266 -23.94 -14.97 18.25
CA LEU A 266 -23.83 -13.54 18.57
C LEU A 266 -24.93 -13.06 19.52
N LYS A 267 -26.15 -13.61 19.43
CA LYS A 267 -27.22 -13.34 20.41
C LYS A 267 -26.87 -13.84 21.81
N GLY A 268 -26.31 -15.05 21.90
CA GLY A 268 -25.82 -15.60 23.16
C GLY A 268 -24.70 -14.75 23.76
N TYR A 269 -23.77 -14.28 22.93
CA TYR A 269 -22.71 -13.37 23.33
C TYR A 269 -23.25 -12.00 23.81
N ALA A 270 -24.14 -11.39 23.02
CA ALA A 270 -24.74 -10.09 23.32
C ALA A 270 -25.49 -10.06 24.67
N ALA A 271 -26.15 -11.17 25.04
CA ALA A 271 -26.84 -11.28 26.32
C ALA A 271 -25.90 -11.10 27.53
N GLY A 272 -24.60 -11.34 27.37
CA GLY A 272 -23.58 -11.17 28.40
C GLY A 272 -22.99 -9.75 28.51
N LEU A 273 -23.29 -8.85 27.58
CA LEU A 273 -22.65 -7.52 27.47
C LEU A 273 -23.29 -6.44 28.35
N GLY A 274 -24.48 -6.69 28.92
CA GLY A 274 -25.13 -5.76 29.85
C GLY A 274 -25.82 -4.55 29.22
N LYS A 275 -25.78 -4.38 27.90
CA LYS A 275 -26.56 -3.37 27.15
C LYS A 275 -27.61 -4.03 26.25
N PRO A 276 -28.80 -3.42 26.08
CA PRO A 276 -29.80 -3.90 25.13
C PRO A 276 -29.27 -3.92 23.70
N VAL A 277 -29.46 -5.06 23.02
CA VAL A 277 -29.10 -5.24 21.61
C VAL A 277 -30.35 -5.55 20.79
N HIS A 278 -30.62 -4.71 19.79
CA HIS A 278 -31.72 -4.83 18.84
C HIS A 278 -31.20 -5.41 17.52
N TRP A 279 -31.95 -6.33 16.92
CA TRP A 279 -31.52 -7.07 15.73
C TRP A 279 -32.35 -6.66 14.50
N ALA A 280 -31.80 -5.77 13.68
CA ALA A 280 -32.32 -5.36 12.39
C ALA A 280 -31.73 -6.24 11.27
N THR A 281 -31.96 -7.55 11.37
CA THR A 281 -31.43 -8.54 10.42
C THR A 281 -32.52 -8.92 9.41
N LEU A 282 -32.32 -8.60 8.13
CA LEU A 282 -33.27 -8.91 7.07
C LEU A 282 -33.46 -10.42 6.90
N GLY A 283 -34.61 -10.82 6.37
CA GLY A 283 -34.91 -12.20 5.99
C GLY A 283 -36.42 -12.50 6.01
N PRO A 284 -36.86 -13.61 5.38
CA PRO A 284 -38.27 -13.97 5.32
C PRO A 284 -38.91 -14.06 6.72
N GLY A 285 -40.04 -13.37 6.92
CA GLY A 285 -40.78 -13.34 8.19
C GLY A 285 -40.09 -12.59 9.33
N ARG A 286 -39.02 -11.83 9.05
CA ARG A 286 -38.37 -10.92 10.01
C ARG A 286 -38.84 -9.48 9.79
N PRO A 287 -38.78 -8.61 10.81
CA PRO A 287 -39.09 -7.19 10.64
C PRO A 287 -38.20 -6.53 9.59
N ASP A 288 -38.77 -5.61 8.82
CA ASP A 288 -38.00 -4.68 7.98
C ASP A 288 -37.24 -3.66 8.84
N LEU A 289 -36.33 -2.89 8.23
CA LEU A 289 -35.50 -1.91 8.93
C LEU A 289 -36.33 -0.79 9.57
N THR A 290 -37.47 -0.41 8.99
CA THR A 290 -38.36 0.61 9.56
C THR A 290 -39.00 0.10 10.85
N ALA A 291 -39.56 -1.11 10.83
CA ALA A 291 -40.12 -1.76 12.00
C ALA A 291 -39.04 -2.04 13.08
N ALA A 292 -37.81 -2.35 12.67
CA ALA A 292 -36.70 -2.52 13.60
C ALA A 292 -36.32 -1.20 14.31
N VAL A 293 -36.28 -0.08 13.58
CA VAL A 293 -36.05 1.25 14.16
C VAL A 293 -37.20 1.65 15.08
N GLU A 294 -38.45 1.43 14.68
CA GLU A 294 -39.62 1.70 15.53
C GLU A 294 -39.57 0.93 16.86
N ALA A 295 -39.07 -0.31 16.86
CA ALA A 295 -38.86 -1.08 18.09
C ALA A 295 -37.77 -0.47 19.00
N VAL A 296 -36.69 0.08 18.41
CA VAL A 296 -35.63 0.80 19.14
C VAL A 296 -36.19 2.10 19.73
N LEU A 297 -36.97 2.84 18.96
CA LEU A 297 -37.61 4.09 19.39
C LEU A 297 -38.59 3.85 20.54
N ALA A 298 -39.46 2.83 20.42
CA ALA A 298 -40.40 2.46 21.47
C ALA A 298 -39.69 2.08 22.79
N ALA A 299 -38.56 1.36 22.70
CA ALA A 299 -37.74 1.05 23.87
C ALA A 299 -37.05 2.29 24.45
N THR A 300 -36.73 3.27 23.62
CA THR A 300 -36.11 4.54 24.02
C THR A 300 -37.10 5.44 24.72
N ASP A 301 -38.30 5.57 24.18
CA ASP A 301 -39.41 6.33 24.78
C ASP A 301 -39.77 5.74 26.16
N ALA A 302 -39.90 4.41 26.27
CA ALA A 302 -40.19 3.74 27.54
C ALA A 302 -39.11 3.96 28.61
N ALA A 303 -37.82 3.94 28.23
CA ALA A 303 -36.72 4.20 29.16
C ALA A 303 -36.71 5.65 29.66
N HIS A 304 -37.03 6.62 28.80
CA HIS A 304 -37.17 8.03 29.20
C HIS A 304 -38.35 8.27 30.15
N GLU A 305 -39.48 7.57 29.94
CA GLU A 305 -40.64 7.62 30.82
C GLU A 305 -40.34 7.04 32.21
N GLU A 306 -39.63 5.92 32.30
CA GLU A 306 -39.21 5.31 33.57
C GLU A 306 -38.18 6.17 34.33
N ALA A 307 -37.34 6.92 33.62
CA ALA A 307 -36.30 7.79 34.19
C ALA A 307 -36.80 9.16 34.67
N SER A 308 -38.07 9.54 34.42
CA SER A 308 -38.66 10.82 34.86
C SER A 308 -39.80 10.65 35.89
N PRO A 309 -39.53 10.47 37.20
CA PRO A 309 -40.59 10.24 38.19
C PRO A 309 -41.34 11.49 38.69
N THR A 310 -41.05 12.71 38.22
CA THR A 310 -41.76 13.92 38.70
C THR A 310 -41.94 14.95 37.60
N GLY A 311 -43.20 15.35 37.38
CA GLY A 311 -43.60 16.34 36.37
C GLY A 311 -42.98 17.72 36.56
N ALA A 312 -41.83 17.94 35.92
CA ALA A 312 -41.32 19.26 35.58
C ALA A 312 -41.40 19.43 34.06
N ALA A 313 -42.11 20.47 33.63
CA ALA A 313 -42.25 20.83 32.22
C ALA A 313 -40.90 21.25 31.63
N ASP A 314 -40.56 20.70 30.47
CA ASP A 314 -39.39 21.07 29.66
C ASP A 314 -39.67 22.40 28.91
N PRO A 315 -38.76 23.40 28.87
CA PRO A 315 -39.03 24.73 28.31
C PRO A 315 -38.97 24.83 26.78
N ALA A 316 -38.68 23.75 26.04
CA ALA A 316 -38.62 23.76 24.59
C ALA A 316 -39.91 23.17 23.98
N GLY A 317 -40.79 24.04 23.50
CA GLY A 317 -42.12 23.69 22.98
C GLY A 317 -42.11 22.89 21.67
N ALA A 318 -41.74 21.61 21.72
CA ALA A 318 -42.17 20.60 20.76
C ALA A 318 -43.43 19.92 21.32
N SER A 319 -44.54 20.01 20.60
CA SER A 319 -45.80 19.37 21.00
C SER A 319 -45.60 17.85 21.14
N ARG A 320 -45.55 17.36 22.38
CA ARG A 320 -45.67 15.92 22.66
C ARG A 320 -47.09 15.51 22.30
N GLY A 321 -47.22 14.67 21.26
CA GLY A 321 -48.49 14.05 20.92
C GLY A 321 -48.91 13.10 22.03
N ASP A 322 -50.06 13.38 22.63
CA ASP A 322 -50.71 12.50 23.59
C ASP A 322 -51.11 11.19 22.90
N GLY A 323 -50.54 10.05 23.32
CA GLY A 323 -51.08 8.72 23.02
C GLY A 323 -50.02 7.65 22.72
N ALA A 324 -49.80 6.74 23.68
CA ALA A 324 -49.25 5.43 23.39
C ALA A 324 -50.16 4.73 22.37
N GLY A 325 -49.71 4.65 21.11
CA GLY A 325 -50.43 4.02 19.99
C GLY A 325 -50.72 4.91 18.77
N ALA A 326 -50.23 6.15 18.70
CA ALA A 326 -50.24 6.89 17.43
C ALA A 326 -49.17 6.32 16.48
N GLU A 327 -49.60 5.97 15.26
CA GLU A 327 -48.71 5.49 14.20
C GLU A 327 -47.68 6.57 13.84
N ARG A 328 -46.39 6.22 13.92
CA ARG A 328 -45.30 7.17 13.68
C ARG A 328 -45.25 7.47 12.17
N VAL A 329 -45.47 8.73 11.82
CA VAL A 329 -45.45 9.18 10.41
C VAL A 329 -44.03 9.54 10.03
N TRP A 330 -43.49 8.83 9.04
CA TRP A 330 -42.18 9.12 8.45
C TRP A 330 -42.29 10.20 7.37
N PRO A 331 -41.25 11.03 7.14
CA PRO A 331 -41.29 12.08 6.12
C PRO A 331 -41.62 11.55 4.72
N GLU A 332 -42.55 12.24 4.06
CA GLU A 332 -42.95 12.00 2.68
C GLU A 332 -43.10 13.33 1.94
N TRP A 333 -42.79 13.32 0.64
CA TRP A 333 -42.95 14.45 -0.26
C TRP A 333 -43.71 13.96 -1.49
N ALA A 334 -44.92 14.48 -1.67
CA ALA A 334 -45.80 14.06 -2.75
C ALA A 334 -45.55 14.90 -4.01
N GLY A 335 -45.12 14.26 -5.09
CA GLY A 335 -45.12 14.85 -6.43
C GLY A 335 -46.48 14.78 -7.11
N ALA A 336 -46.62 15.44 -8.27
CA ALA A 336 -47.83 15.39 -9.10
C ALA A 336 -47.99 14.04 -9.86
N SER A 337 -47.79 12.92 -9.17
CA SER A 337 -48.11 11.58 -9.66
C SER A 337 -49.59 11.28 -9.34
N SER A 338 -50.33 10.64 -10.25
CA SER A 338 -51.71 10.27 -9.95
C SER A 338 -51.73 9.03 -9.07
N ASP A 339 -52.53 9.05 -8.00
CA ASP A 339 -52.90 7.86 -7.19
C ASP A 339 -53.74 6.82 -7.98
N GLU A 340 -53.66 6.86 -9.31
CA GLU A 340 -54.37 5.94 -10.19
C GLU A 340 -53.68 4.58 -10.17
N LEU A 341 -54.38 3.60 -9.61
CA LEU A 341 -53.95 2.20 -9.56
C LEU A 341 -53.80 1.65 -10.99
N GLY A 342 -52.62 1.11 -11.30
CA GLY A 342 -52.29 0.56 -12.60
C GLY A 342 -52.12 -0.96 -12.61
N GLU A 343 -52.16 -1.55 -13.82
CA GLU A 343 -51.68 -2.91 -14.08
C GLU A 343 -50.22 -2.88 -14.57
N GLY A 344 -49.43 -3.92 -14.28
CA GLY A 344 -48.05 -4.03 -14.75
C GLY A 344 -47.12 -4.62 -13.70
N SER A 345 -45.81 -4.50 -13.96
CA SER A 345 -44.75 -5.07 -13.15
C SER A 345 -43.94 -3.98 -12.41
N LEU A 346 -43.40 -4.35 -11.26
CA LEU A 346 -42.47 -3.53 -10.47
C LEU A 346 -41.10 -3.52 -11.15
N ARG A 347 -40.49 -2.33 -11.26
CA ARG A 347 -39.10 -2.13 -11.69
C ARG A 347 -38.32 -1.39 -10.61
N GLY A 348 -37.63 -2.14 -9.76
CA GLY A 348 -36.73 -1.62 -8.74
C GLY A 348 -35.33 -1.40 -9.32
N LEU A 349 -34.81 -0.17 -9.27
CA LEU A 349 -33.46 0.17 -9.74
C LEU A 349 -32.69 0.85 -8.60
N PHE A 350 -31.88 0.07 -7.90
CA PHE A 350 -31.23 0.47 -6.65
C PHE A 350 -29.73 0.69 -6.83
N CYS A 351 -29.19 1.68 -6.14
CA CYS A 351 -27.75 1.82 -5.89
C CYS A 351 -27.32 1.09 -4.61
N GLY A 352 -28.24 0.85 -3.67
CA GLY A 352 -27.98 0.22 -2.40
C GLY A 352 -28.51 -1.21 -2.29
N GLY A 353 -27.62 -2.19 -2.28
CA GLY A 353 -28.02 -3.61 -2.23
C GLY A 353 -28.87 -4.03 -1.04
N THR A 354 -28.68 -3.46 0.15
CA THR A 354 -29.56 -3.82 1.29
C THR A 354 -30.96 -3.22 1.16
N LEU A 355 -31.08 -2.04 0.54
CA LEU A 355 -32.38 -1.44 0.24
C LEU A 355 -33.11 -2.27 -0.83
N ALA A 356 -32.37 -2.78 -1.81
CA ALA A 356 -32.87 -3.72 -2.81
C ALA A 356 -33.34 -5.04 -2.16
N ASP A 357 -32.54 -5.63 -1.25
CA ASP A 357 -32.92 -6.84 -0.50
C ASP A 357 -34.21 -6.65 0.32
N GLU A 358 -34.31 -5.54 1.05
CA GLU A 358 -35.51 -5.19 1.82
C GLU A 358 -36.72 -5.00 0.90
N ALA A 359 -36.56 -4.26 -0.20
CA ALA A 359 -37.63 -4.02 -1.16
C ALA A 359 -38.10 -5.32 -1.81
N MET A 360 -37.19 -6.23 -2.16
CA MET A 360 -37.54 -7.56 -2.66
C MET A 360 -38.31 -8.33 -1.61
N LEU A 361 -37.82 -8.45 -0.37
CA LEU A 361 -38.48 -9.20 0.70
C LEU A 361 -39.92 -8.75 0.95
N ILE A 362 -40.17 -7.44 0.95
CA ILE A 362 -41.51 -6.88 1.07
C ILE A 362 -42.35 -7.16 -0.19
N ALA A 363 -41.76 -7.00 -1.37
CA ALA A 363 -42.45 -7.21 -2.65
C ALA A 363 -42.91 -8.67 -2.84
N VAL A 364 -42.10 -9.68 -2.49
CA VAL A 364 -42.47 -11.08 -2.72
C VAL A 364 -43.73 -11.50 -1.96
N GLU A 365 -43.96 -10.91 -0.78
CA GLU A 365 -45.15 -11.20 0.05
C GLU A 365 -46.46 -10.77 -0.62
N HIS A 366 -46.41 -9.78 -1.51
CA HIS A 366 -47.59 -9.17 -2.14
C HIS A 366 -47.68 -9.38 -3.66
N LEU A 367 -46.54 -9.54 -4.34
CA LEU A 367 -46.43 -9.59 -5.79
C LEU A 367 -46.04 -10.99 -6.33
N GLY A 368 -45.52 -11.88 -5.48
CA GLY A 368 -44.97 -13.17 -5.92
C GLY A 368 -43.53 -13.03 -6.41
N ASP A 369 -43.10 -13.89 -7.33
CA ASP A 369 -41.69 -13.98 -7.75
C ASP A 369 -41.13 -12.64 -8.29
N VAL A 370 -40.00 -12.20 -7.72
CA VAL A 370 -39.23 -11.02 -8.15
C VAL A 370 -37.86 -11.48 -8.63
N ARG A 371 -37.50 -11.14 -9.87
CA ARG A 371 -36.20 -11.49 -10.46
C ARG A 371 -35.15 -10.42 -10.17
N SER A 372 -33.90 -10.83 -9.95
CA SER A 372 -32.81 -9.90 -9.64
C SER A 372 -31.44 -10.44 -10.06
N ASN A 373 -30.45 -9.54 -10.18
CA ASN A 373 -29.03 -9.91 -10.21
C ASN A 373 -28.50 -10.35 -8.83
N ILE A 374 -29.20 -9.99 -7.74
CA ILE A 374 -28.99 -10.48 -6.38
C ILE A 374 -30.20 -11.30 -5.88
N PRO A 375 -30.54 -12.42 -6.54
CA PRO A 375 -31.84 -13.03 -6.35
C PRO A 375 -32.01 -13.69 -4.97
N LEU A 376 -33.19 -13.49 -4.35
CA LEU A 376 -33.54 -14.16 -3.08
C LEU A 376 -33.56 -15.70 -3.19
N ARG A 377 -33.75 -16.23 -4.41
CA ARG A 377 -33.57 -17.66 -4.73
C ARG A 377 -32.82 -17.81 -6.06
N PRO A 378 -31.92 -18.80 -6.20
CA PRO A 378 -31.13 -18.97 -7.42
C PRO A 378 -31.93 -19.09 -8.73
N ASP A 379 -33.15 -19.62 -8.71
CA ASP A 379 -34.03 -19.75 -9.89
C ASP A 379 -34.59 -18.41 -10.42
N LEU A 380 -34.49 -17.35 -9.62
CA LEU A 380 -34.94 -15.99 -9.94
C LEU A 380 -33.81 -15.08 -10.46
N ALA A 381 -32.63 -15.64 -10.73
CA ALA A 381 -31.51 -14.90 -11.29
C ALA A 381 -31.85 -14.30 -12.66
N LEU A 382 -31.50 -13.03 -12.86
CA LEU A 382 -31.56 -12.39 -14.16
C LEU A 382 -30.44 -12.90 -15.09
N GLY A 383 -30.74 -12.99 -16.39
CA GLY A 383 -29.71 -13.23 -17.40
C GLY A 383 -28.85 -11.98 -17.69
N PRO A 384 -27.82 -12.08 -18.56
CA PRO A 384 -26.85 -11.00 -18.81
C PRO A 384 -27.47 -9.68 -19.30
N GLY A 385 -28.66 -9.71 -19.90
CA GLY A 385 -29.38 -8.52 -20.34
C GLY A 385 -30.13 -7.78 -19.23
N LEU A 386 -30.15 -8.33 -18.01
CA LEU A 386 -30.88 -7.81 -16.84
C LEU A 386 -32.35 -7.48 -17.15
N ARG A 387 -33.06 -8.31 -17.92
CA ARG A 387 -34.44 -8.06 -18.40
C ARG A 387 -35.37 -9.22 -18.07
N ASP A 388 -36.60 -8.89 -17.70
CA ASP A 388 -37.73 -9.81 -17.55
C ASP A 388 -39.06 -9.04 -17.70
N GLY A 389 -40.13 -9.72 -18.13
CA GLY A 389 -41.46 -9.10 -18.23
C GLY A 389 -42.22 -9.02 -16.90
N GLY A 390 -41.86 -9.84 -15.92
CA GLY A 390 -42.40 -9.86 -14.56
C GLY A 390 -41.75 -8.81 -13.65
N HIS A 391 -41.86 -8.96 -12.33
CA HIS A 391 -41.27 -8.04 -11.36
C HIS A 391 -39.73 -8.17 -11.36
N VAL A 392 -39.04 -7.04 -11.42
CA VAL A 392 -37.57 -6.97 -11.49
C VAL A 392 -37.05 -5.99 -10.45
N VAL A 393 -36.00 -6.38 -9.73
CA VAL A 393 -35.18 -5.49 -8.89
C VAL A 393 -33.72 -5.66 -9.30
N ILE A 394 -33.03 -4.56 -9.60
CA ILE A 394 -31.62 -4.55 -9.97
C ILE A 394 -30.86 -3.77 -8.91
N ASP A 395 -29.80 -4.38 -8.38
CA ASP A 395 -28.78 -3.70 -7.57
C ASP A 395 -27.59 -3.34 -8.46
N PHE A 396 -27.42 -2.05 -8.74
CA PHE A 396 -26.28 -1.55 -9.51
C PHE A 396 -25.00 -1.49 -8.69
N GLY A 397 -25.08 -1.60 -7.36
CA GLY A 397 -23.94 -1.61 -6.45
C GLY A 397 -23.29 -2.96 -6.27
N ASP A 398 -23.91 -4.03 -6.78
CA ASP A 398 -23.37 -5.39 -6.72
C ASP A 398 -21.97 -5.49 -7.36
N ASP A 399 -21.07 -6.27 -6.75
CA ASP A 399 -19.67 -6.43 -7.18
C ASP A 399 -19.55 -6.78 -8.66
N SER A 400 -20.48 -7.58 -9.21
CA SER A 400 -20.47 -7.94 -10.64
C SER A 400 -20.73 -6.75 -11.59
N MET A 401 -21.30 -5.67 -11.06
CA MET A 401 -21.65 -4.44 -11.80
C MET A 401 -20.61 -3.33 -11.61
N THR A 402 -19.81 -3.39 -10.54
CA THR A 402 -18.83 -2.35 -10.17
C THR A 402 -17.38 -2.74 -10.50
N GLN A 403 -17.12 -3.98 -10.93
CA GLN A 403 -15.80 -4.38 -11.41
C GLN A 403 -15.28 -3.46 -12.54
N GLY A 404 -14.21 -2.72 -12.25
CA GLY A 404 -13.59 -1.77 -13.18
C GLY A 404 -14.39 -0.48 -13.43
N ARG A 405 -15.42 -0.21 -12.62
CA ARG A 405 -16.29 0.98 -12.71
C ARG A 405 -16.47 1.63 -11.34
N ALA A 406 -16.90 2.89 -11.31
CA ALA A 406 -17.28 3.52 -10.05
C ALA A 406 -18.60 2.92 -9.52
N HIS A 407 -18.72 2.83 -8.19
CA HIS A 407 -19.98 2.47 -7.53
C HIS A 407 -21.09 3.46 -7.93
N PRO A 408 -22.36 3.03 -8.11
CA PRO A 408 -23.43 3.89 -8.62
C PRO A 408 -23.84 5.03 -7.70
N MET A 409 -23.42 4.99 -6.42
CA MET A 409 -23.54 6.15 -5.52
C MET A 409 -22.56 7.28 -5.85
N ILE A 410 -21.50 7.01 -6.61
CA ILE A 410 -20.53 8.00 -7.12
C ILE A 410 -20.89 8.38 -8.55
N ASP A 411 -21.18 7.40 -9.41
CA ASP A 411 -21.56 7.61 -10.80
C ASP A 411 -22.84 6.85 -11.16
N PRO A 412 -24.00 7.53 -11.24
CA PRO A 412 -25.29 6.88 -11.48
C PRO A 412 -25.55 6.53 -12.97
N SER A 413 -24.61 6.76 -13.89
CA SER A 413 -24.84 6.73 -15.34
C SER A 413 -25.58 5.47 -15.85
N LEU A 414 -25.13 4.27 -15.47
CA LEU A 414 -25.77 3.01 -15.89
C LEU A 414 -27.21 2.89 -15.42
N ARG A 415 -27.50 3.41 -14.22
CA ARG A 415 -28.84 3.40 -13.65
C ARG A 415 -29.73 4.39 -14.39
N LEU A 416 -29.22 5.59 -14.71
CA LEU A 416 -29.95 6.60 -15.47
C LEU A 416 -30.30 6.09 -16.88
N GLU A 417 -29.38 5.41 -17.55
CA GLU A 417 -29.65 4.74 -18.82
C GLU A 417 -30.75 3.67 -18.68
N ARG A 418 -30.72 2.89 -17.59
CA ARG A 418 -31.73 1.87 -17.35
C ARG A 418 -33.12 2.45 -17.11
N ILE A 419 -33.24 3.61 -16.45
CA ILE A 419 -34.51 4.31 -16.27
C ILE A 419 -35.16 4.59 -17.64
N ALA A 420 -34.38 5.03 -18.64
CA ALA A 420 -34.88 5.27 -19.99
C ALA A 420 -35.34 3.98 -20.70
N VAL A 421 -34.66 2.85 -20.46
CA VAL A 421 -35.06 1.54 -20.99
C VAL A 421 -36.39 1.07 -20.40
N GLU A 422 -36.61 1.25 -19.10
CA GLU A 422 -37.87 0.87 -18.46
C GLU A 422 -39.04 1.80 -18.85
N ALA A 423 -38.75 3.06 -19.16
CA ALA A 423 -39.75 4.03 -19.60
C ALA A 423 -40.45 3.62 -20.92
N VAL A 424 -39.75 2.90 -21.79
CA VAL A 424 -40.31 2.40 -23.07
C VAL A 424 -40.92 0.99 -22.95
N ASP A 425 -40.66 0.26 -21.86
CA ASP A 425 -41.21 -1.08 -21.65
C ASP A 425 -42.71 -0.98 -21.25
N PRO A 426 -43.64 -1.52 -22.08
CA PRO A 426 -45.07 -1.47 -21.76
C PRO A 426 -45.45 -2.30 -20.53
N THR A 427 -44.59 -3.23 -20.09
CA THR A 427 -44.83 -4.06 -18.90
C THR A 427 -44.38 -3.38 -17.61
N CYS A 428 -43.62 -2.28 -17.67
CA CYS A 428 -43.24 -1.48 -16.51
C CYS A 428 -44.45 -0.69 -16.00
N GLY A 429 -44.96 -1.08 -14.83
CA GLY A 429 -46.13 -0.48 -14.19
C GLY A 429 -45.77 0.54 -13.09
N VAL A 430 -44.62 0.39 -12.43
CA VAL A 430 -44.10 1.36 -11.46
C VAL A 430 -42.57 1.27 -11.40
N LEU A 431 -41.91 2.43 -11.33
CA LEU A 431 -40.48 2.53 -11.04
C LEU A 431 -40.28 2.77 -9.54
N LEU A 432 -39.48 1.93 -8.89
CA LEU A 432 -39.01 2.11 -7.52
C LEU A 432 -37.51 2.38 -7.56
N LEU A 433 -37.09 3.54 -7.09
CA LEU A 433 -35.70 4.00 -7.13
C LEU A 433 -35.24 4.31 -5.71
N ASP A 434 -33.93 4.27 -5.46
CA ASP A 434 -33.34 4.85 -4.25
C ASP A 434 -32.53 6.12 -4.57
N LEU A 435 -32.40 6.99 -3.58
CA LEU A 435 -31.40 8.04 -3.57
C LEU A 435 -30.76 8.07 -2.19
N VAL A 436 -29.47 7.72 -2.13
CA VAL A 436 -28.72 7.64 -0.88
C VAL A 436 -27.77 8.84 -0.80
N LEU A 437 -27.96 9.68 0.23
CA LEU A 437 -27.16 10.86 0.49
C LEU A 437 -26.02 10.55 1.47
N GLY A 438 -25.15 11.53 1.71
CA GLY A 438 -24.06 11.46 2.68
C GLY A 438 -22.68 11.74 2.07
N HIS A 439 -21.69 11.76 2.94
CA HIS A 439 -20.28 11.86 2.58
C HIS A 439 -19.85 10.71 1.64
N GLY A 440 -18.85 10.97 0.79
CA GLY A 440 -18.32 10.00 -0.17
C GLY A 440 -19.21 9.69 -1.39
N ALA A 441 -20.52 9.97 -1.32
CA ALA A 441 -21.44 9.83 -2.45
C ALA A 441 -21.34 11.03 -3.42
N HIS A 442 -22.06 10.95 -4.54
CA HIS A 442 -22.17 12.02 -5.53
C HIS A 442 -22.56 13.35 -4.86
N PRO A 443 -21.92 14.48 -5.21
CA PRO A 443 -22.09 15.75 -4.50
C PRO A 443 -23.46 16.42 -4.71
N ASP A 444 -24.12 16.17 -5.84
CA ASP A 444 -25.48 16.67 -6.11
C ASP A 444 -26.28 15.74 -7.05
N PRO A 445 -26.73 14.56 -6.58
CA PRO A 445 -27.32 13.52 -7.43
C PRO A 445 -28.79 13.78 -7.80
N ALA A 446 -29.49 14.61 -7.02
CA ALA A 446 -30.93 14.81 -7.18
C ALA A 446 -31.33 15.44 -8.53
N PRO A 447 -30.63 16.46 -9.07
CA PRO A 447 -31.00 17.06 -10.36
C PRO A 447 -30.90 16.10 -11.55
N GLU A 448 -29.85 15.27 -11.62
CA GLU A 448 -29.67 14.29 -12.70
C GLU A 448 -30.76 13.20 -12.65
N LEU A 449 -31.06 12.71 -11.44
CA LEU A 449 -32.13 11.75 -11.24
C LEU A 449 -33.51 12.35 -11.55
N ALA A 450 -33.78 13.58 -11.11
CA ALA A 450 -35.02 14.31 -11.40
C ALA A 450 -35.23 14.49 -12.92
N ALA A 451 -34.18 14.83 -13.67
CA ALA A 451 -34.24 14.92 -15.12
C ALA A 451 -34.56 13.57 -15.78
N ALA A 452 -33.94 12.48 -15.31
CA ALA A 452 -34.23 11.13 -15.82
C ALA A 452 -35.67 10.69 -15.50
N ILE A 453 -36.19 11.02 -14.31
CA ILE A 453 -37.58 10.76 -13.92
C ILE A 453 -38.55 11.52 -14.83
N ALA A 454 -38.32 12.83 -15.03
CA ALA A 454 -39.17 13.65 -15.89
C ALA A 454 -39.20 13.11 -17.33
N ALA A 455 -38.04 12.77 -17.89
CA ALA A 455 -37.92 12.20 -19.23
C ALA A 455 -38.60 10.82 -19.36
N ALA A 456 -38.48 9.96 -18.35
CA ALA A 456 -39.14 8.65 -18.33
C ALA A 456 -40.66 8.79 -18.32
N ARG A 457 -41.20 9.73 -17.54
CA ARG A 457 -42.63 10.01 -17.48
C ARG A 457 -43.15 10.61 -18.78
N GLU A 458 -42.42 11.55 -19.38
CA GLU A 458 -42.78 12.12 -20.68
C GLU A 458 -42.78 11.05 -21.78
N THR A 459 -41.78 10.15 -21.77
CA THR A 459 -41.70 9.02 -22.70
C THR A 459 -42.90 8.09 -22.56
N ALA A 460 -43.26 7.70 -21.33
CA ALA A 460 -44.43 6.87 -21.07
C ALA A 460 -45.74 7.57 -21.48
N ALA A 461 -45.88 8.86 -21.16
CA ALA A 461 -47.04 9.68 -21.53
C ALA A 461 -47.21 9.81 -23.04
N SER A 462 -46.11 9.95 -23.79
CA SER A 462 -46.13 9.98 -25.27
C SER A 462 -46.64 8.66 -25.88
N ALA A 463 -46.50 7.55 -25.14
CA ALA A 463 -47.04 6.24 -25.47
C ALA A 463 -48.46 5.99 -24.88
N GLY A 464 -49.09 7.01 -24.28
CA GLY A 464 -50.43 6.92 -23.68
C GLY A 464 -50.47 6.14 -22.37
N ARG A 465 -49.33 5.95 -21.69
CA ARG A 465 -49.22 5.26 -20.39
C ARG A 465 -48.95 6.27 -19.28
N ASN A 466 -49.49 6.00 -18.10
CA ASN A 466 -49.04 6.64 -16.87
C ASN A 466 -47.92 5.80 -16.25
N LEU A 467 -46.81 6.42 -15.86
CA LEU A 467 -45.69 5.74 -15.20
C LEU A 467 -45.45 6.38 -13.82
N PRO A 468 -46.02 5.80 -12.75
CA PRO A 468 -45.70 6.20 -11.40
C PRO A 468 -44.23 5.92 -11.06
N VAL A 469 -43.62 6.86 -10.35
CA VAL A 469 -42.24 6.76 -9.87
C VAL A 469 -42.22 7.00 -8.38
N VAL A 470 -41.63 6.07 -7.63
CA VAL A 470 -41.46 6.13 -6.19
C VAL A 470 -39.97 6.15 -5.87
N VAL A 471 -39.54 7.07 -5.00
CA VAL A 471 -38.14 7.19 -4.58
C VAL A 471 -38.02 6.96 -3.07
N SER A 472 -37.19 6.00 -2.67
CA SER A 472 -36.68 5.89 -1.31
C SER A 472 -35.51 6.86 -1.12
N LEU A 473 -35.69 7.92 -0.34
CA LEU A 473 -34.65 8.90 -0.06
C LEU A 473 -33.99 8.60 1.29
N THR A 474 -32.78 8.06 1.27
CA THR A 474 -32.01 7.74 2.48
C THR A 474 -31.02 8.87 2.76
N GLY A 475 -31.30 9.70 3.76
CA GLY A 475 -30.43 10.82 4.12
C GLY A 475 -30.85 11.50 5.43
N THR A 476 -29.99 12.40 5.89
CA THR A 476 -30.19 13.21 7.10
C THR A 476 -30.22 14.69 6.74
N SER A 477 -30.78 15.49 7.65
CA SER A 477 -30.77 16.96 7.53
C SER A 477 -29.37 17.59 7.48
N GLY A 478 -28.34 16.87 7.96
CA GLY A 478 -26.95 17.33 7.96
C GLY A 478 -26.16 16.99 6.69
N ASP A 479 -26.71 16.16 5.80
CA ASP A 479 -25.97 15.68 4.63
C ASP A 479 -25.65 16.82 3.63
N PRO A 480 -24.46 16.80 2.99
CA PRO A 480 -24.01 17.89 2.13
C PRO A 480 -24.91 18.13 0.90
N GLN A 481 -25.58 17.08 0.43
CA GLN A 481 -26.54 17.15 -0.68
C GLN A 481 -27.86 17.84 -0.31
N GLY A 482 -28.15 18.06 0.98
CA GLY A 482 -29.39 18.65 1.46
C GLY A 482 -30.63 17.77 1.24
N LEU A 483 -31.16 17.19 2.32
CA LEU A 483 -32.29 16.28 2.30
C LEU A 483 -33.54 16.91 1.69
N GLU A 484 -33.98 18.06 2.21
CA GLU A 484 -35.22 18.72 1.78
C GLU A 484 -35.14 19.17 0.33
N ARG A 485 -34.02 19.79 -0.06
CA ARG A 485 -33.78 20.21 -1.45
C ARG A 485 -33.82 19.03 -2.42
N SER A 486 -33.20 17.92 -2.05
CA SER A 486 -33.19 16.70 -2.87
C SER A 486 -34.60 16.12 -3.01
N ALA A 487 -35.36 16.07 -1.92
CA ALA A 487 -36.73 15.58 -1.93
C ALA A 487 -37.65 16.46 -2.80
N GLU A 488 -37.57 17.78 -2.65
CA GLU A 488 -38.35 18.75 -3.45
C GLU A 488 -38.05 18.62 -4.94
N ALA A 489 -36.77 18.53 -5.34
CA ALA A 489 -36.40 18.39 -6.75
C ALA A 489 -36.98 17.12 -7.39
N LEU A 490 -37.01 16.01 -6.66
CA LEU A 490 -37.58 14.75 -7.12
C LEU A 490 -39.11 14.77 -7.15
N ALA A 491 -39.74 15.40 -6.14
CA ALA A 491 -41.19 15.60 -6.09
C ALA A 491 -41.67 16.51 -7.24
N ASP A 492 -40.93 17.57 -7.55
CA ASP A 492 -41.20 18.47 -8.67
C ASP A 492 -41.08 17.78 -10.04
N ALA A 493 -40.19 16.78 -10.17
CA ALA A 493 -40.14 15.89 -11.34
C ALA A 493 -41.34 14.91 -11.41
N GLY A 494 -42.14 14.86 -10.35
CA GLY A 494 -43.37 14.10 -10.21
C GLY A 494 -43.20 12.68 -9.68
N ALA A 495 -42.15 12.42 -8.89
CA ALA A 495 -42.05 11.22 -8.08
C ALA A 495 -42.73 11.38 -6.72
N THR A 496 -43.21 10.29 -6.13
CA THR A 496 -43.51 10.24 -4.68
C THR A 496 -42.23 9.87 -3.94
N VAL A 497 -41.78 10.72 -3.02
CA VAL A 497 -40.52 10.54 -2.30
C VAL A 497 -40.83 10.18 -0.85
N LEU A 498 -40.24 9.10 -0.33
CA LEU A 498 -40.43 8.65 1.05
C LEU A 498 -39.07 8.40 1.69
N LEU A 499 -38.91 8.80 2.96
CA LEU A 499 -37.68 8.56 3.71
C LEU A 499 -37.46 7.06 4.03
N SER A 500 -38.56 6.34 4.29
CA SER A 500 -38.52 4.90 4.60
C SER A 500 -38.53 4.07 3.31
N ASN A 501 -37.48 3.27 3.09
CA ASN A 501 -37.42 2.33 1.96
C ASN A 501 -38.54 1.29 2.01
N ALA A 502 -38.88 0.80 3.21
CA ALA A 502 -39.99 -0.11 3.40
C ALA A 502 -41.34 0.55 3.03
N ASN A 503 -41.56 1.81 3.41
CA ASN A 503 -42.76 2.56 3.03
C ASN A 503 -42.79 2.89 1.54
N ALA A 504 -41.66 3.26 0.93
CA ALA A 504 -41.54 3.46 -0.50
C ALA A 504 -41.92 2.19 -1.28
N THR A 505 -41.44 1.04 -0.82
CA THR A 505 -41.78 -0.25 -1.42
C THR A 505 -43.27 -0.57 -1.27
N ARG A 506 -43.85 -0.37 -0.08
CA ARG A 506 -45.30 -0.57 0.16
C ARG A 506 -46.16 0.36 -0.69
N HIS A 507 -45.72 1.59 -0.91
CA HIS A 507 -46.39 2.56 -1.77
C HIS A 507 -46.31 2.15 -3.25
N ALA A 508 -45.14 1.70 -3.73
CA ALA A 508 -45.00 1.16 -5.09
C ALA A 508 -45.91 -0.07 -5.33
N ILE A 509 -46.00 -0.98 -4.36
CA ILE A 509 -46.92 -2.13 -4.42
C ILE A 509 -48.37 -1.67 -4.41
N HIS A 510 -48.71 -0.64 -3.62
CA HIS A 510 -50.05 -0.07 -3.59
C HIS A 510 -50.47 0.43 -4.98
N LEU A 511 -49.59 1.17 -5.67
CA LEU A 511 -49.83 1.69 -7.02
C LEU A 511 -50.09 0.59 -8.08
N LEU A 512 -49.67 -0.66 -7.82
CA LEU A 512 -49.99 -1.84 -8.64
C LEU A 512 -51.34 -2.50 -8.27
N GLY A 513 -52.21 -1.80 -7.54
CA GLY A 513 -53.55 -2.27 -7.17
C GLY A 513 -53.54 -3.39 -6.11
N ARG A 514 -52.49 -3.50 -5.31
CA ARG A 514 -52.38 -4.48 -4.22
C ARG A 514 -52.61 -3.78 -2.88
N ARG A 515 -53.27 -4.48 -1.95
CA ARG A 515 -53.48 -3.96 -0.58
C ARG A 515 -52.23 -4.22 0.26
N THR A 516 -51.59 -3.14 0.70
CA THR A 516 -50.47 -3.14 1.65
C THR A 516 -50.81 -2.46 2.98
N TRP A 517 -52.04 -1.94 3.12
CA TRP A 517 -52.53 -1.20 4.29
C TRP A 517 -53.97 -1.62 4.68
N PRO A 518 -54.37 -1.64 5.97
CA PRO A 518 -53.62 -1.26 7.18
C PRO A 518 -52.67 -2.36 7.65
N LEU A 519 -51.67 -1.99 8.46
CA LEU A 519 -50.91 -2.94 9.27
C LEU A 519 -51.91 -3.74 10.13
N GLU A 520 -52.35 -4.91 9.67
CA GLU A 520 -52.83 -5.90 10.63
C GLU A 520 -51.62 -6.24 11.49
N PRO A 521 -51.71 -6.10 12.83
CA PRO A 521 -50.62 -6.54 13.69
C PRO A 521 -50.46 -8.03 13.40
N THR A 522 -49.36 -8.39 12.71
CA THR A 522 -48.90 -9.77 12.72
C THR A 522 -48.66 -10.08 14.18
N THR A 523 -49.62 -10.77 14.76
CA THR A 523 -49.53 -11.37 16.09
C THR A 523 -48.58 -12.56 16.01
N THR A 524 -47.35 -12.34 15.55
CA THR A 524 -46.21 -13.02 16.16
C THR A 524 -45.92 -12.22 17.42
N ALA A 525 -46.62 -12.60 18.49
CA ALA A 525 -46.27 -12.18 19.84
C ALA A 525 -44.75 -12.26 20.00
N THR A 526 -44.10 -11.09 20.09
CA THR A 526 -42.73 -10.90 20.59
C THR A 526 -41.79 -12.09 20.41
N ALA A 527 -41.21 -12.27 19.22
CA ALA A 527 -40.04 -13.15 19.09
C ALA A 527 -38.79 -12.56 19.75
N TYR A 528 -38.78 -11.27 20.12
CA TYR A 528 -37.63 -10.61 20.76
C TYR A 528 -37.95 -9.64 21.91
N GLY A 529 -39.20 -9.61 22.41
CA GLY A 529 -39.65 -8.55 23.33
C GLY A 529 -40.05 -8.93 24.75
N ARG A 530 -40.23 -10.22 25.10
CA ARG A 530 -40.82 -10.58 26.42
C ARG A 530 -40.32 -11.89 27.07
N ALA A 531 -39.16 -12.42 26.67
CA ALA A 531 -38.63 -13.66 27.28
C ALA A 531 -37.56 -13.46 28.39
N ASP A 532 -36.99 -12.26 28.57
CA ASP A 532 -35.78 -12.10 29.40
C ASP A 532 -35.94 -11.33 30.72
N ALA A 533 -37.15 -11.32 31.29
CA ALA A 533 -37.36 -10.79 32.64
C ALA A 533 -37.29 -11.86 33.76
N GLU A 534 -37.37 -13.16 33.45
CA GLU A 534 -37.49 -14.21 34.50
C GLU A 534 -36.35 -15.25 34.53
N SER A 535 -35.38 -15.25 33.60
CA SER A 535 -34.28 -16.24 33.59
C SER A 535 -32.97 -15.77 34.25
N ARG A 536 -32.97 -14.66 35.01
CA ARG A 536 -31.77 -14.12 35.71
C ARG A 536 -31.28 -14.96 36.91
N ARG A 537 -31.43 -16.28 36.89
CA ARG A 537 -30.85 -17.19 37.88
C ARG A 537 -30.30 -18.41 37.16
N ASP A 538 -29.00 -18.63 37.31
CA ASP A 538 -28.25 -19.85 36.98
C ASP A 538 -27.53 -19.95 35.62
N ALA A 539 -27.01 -18.84 35.09
CA ALA A 539 -25.88 -18.91 34.14
C ALA A 539 -24.56 -18.74 34.89
N ALA A 540 -23.75 -19.81 34.93
CA ALA A 540 -22.40 -19.76 35.49
C ALA A 540 -21.52 -18.77 34.69
N PRO A 541 -20.65 -17.98 35.35
CA PRO A 541 -19.81 -17.03 34.65
C PRO A 541 -18.79 -17.81 33.79
N GLN A 542 -18.98 -17.80 32.48
CA GLN A 542 -17.89 -18.05 31.56
C GLN A 542 -16.86 -16.93 31.75
N SER A 543 -15.58 -17.29 31.73
CA SER A 543 -14.45 -16.40 31.96
C SER A 543 -14.63 -15.11 31.15
N LYS A 544 -14.68 -13.97 31.84
CA LYS A 544 -14.54 -12.66 31.22
C LYS A 544 -13.17 -12.64 30.55
N GLU A 545 -13.09 -12.92 29.25
CA GLU A 545 -11.98 -12.43 28.47
C GLU A 545 -11.99 -10.91 28.63
N HIS A 546 -10.91 -10.36 29.17
CA HIS A 546 -10.75 -8.93 29.33
C HIS A 546 -10.72 -8.33 27.92
N PHE A 547 -11.80 -7.64 27.55
CA PHE A 547 -11.78 -6.77 26.37
C PHE A 547 -10.66 -5.75 26.56
N VAL A 548 -9.67 -5.80 25.67
CA VAL A 548 -8.67 -4.76 25.52
C VAL A 548 -9.32 -3.72 24.62
N GLY A 549 -9.54 -2.50 25.11
CA GLY A 549 -10.17 -1.43 24.34
C GLY A 549 -9.49 -1.23 22.98
N LEU A 550 -10.21 -0.71 21.99
CA LEU A 550 -9.74 -0.48 20.61
C LEU A 550 -8.72 0.68 20.49
N HIS A 551 -7.73 0.70 21.39
CA HIS A 551 -6.69 1.71 21.52
C HIS A 551 -7.20 3.16 21.53
N GLY A 552 -8.41 3.37 22.07
CA GLY A 552 -9.01 4.70 22.17
C GLY A 552 -9.82 5.16 20.96
N LEU A 553 -10.01 4.32 19.93
CA LEU A 553 -10.73 4.64 18.68
C LEU A 553 -12.08 5.36 18.88
N LEU A 554 -12.84 4.96 19.91
CA LEU A 554 -14.18 5.52 20.17
C LEU A 554 -14.16 6.81 21.01
N SER A 555 -13.00 7.18 21.56
CA SER A 555 -12.85 8.25 22.56
C SER A 555 -11.97 9.42 22.13
N SER A 556 -11.15 9.25 21.07
CA SER A 556 -10.24 10.27 20.57
C SER A 556 -10.84 11.07 19.41
N GLU A 557 -10.32 12.29 19.22
CA GLU A 557 -10.48 13.02 17.95
C GLU A 557 -9.67 12.28 16.88
N LEU A 558 -10.28 11.98 15.73
CA LEU A 558 -9.66 11.11 14.73
C LEU A 558 -8.62 11.85 13.88
N VAL A 559 -7.45 11.23 13.75
CA VAL A 559 -6.51 11.47 12.64
C VAL A 559 -6.53 10.24 11.74
N VAL A 560 -6.72 10.44 10.42
CA VAL A 560 -6.94 9.34 9.48
C VAL A 560 -5.83 9.25 8.44
N ALA A 561 -5.25 8.07 8.26
CA ALA A 561 -4.40 7.74 7.12
C ALA A 561 -5.24 7.13 6.00
N THR A 562 -5.16 7.66 4.77
CA THR A 562 -5.96 7.18 3.63
C THR A 562 -5.07 6.60 2.54
N ALA A 563 -5.40 5.39 2.08
CA ALA A 563 -4.79 4.74 0.92
C ALA A 563 -5.86 4.43 -0.13
N GLY A 564 -5.69 4.89 -1.37
CA GLY A 564 -6.62 4.65 -2.47
C GLY A 564 -7.27 5.93 -2.99
N ALA A 565 -8.60 5.94 -3.14
CA ALA A 565 -9.34 7.01 -3.80
C ALA A 565 -9.25 8.35 -3.04
N GLY A 566 -8.78 9.40 -3.72
CA GLY A 566 -8.64 10.74 -3.14
C GLY A 566 -9.94 11.36 -2.63
N LEU A 567 -11.10 10.93 -3.17
CA LEU A 567 -12.41 11.42 -2.75
C LEU A 567 -12.68 11.22 -1.25
N PHE A 568 -12.15 10.15 -0.65
CA PHE A 568 -12.33 9.90 0.78
C PHE A 568 -11.47 10.84 1.64
N ALA A 569 -10.26 11.15 1.19
CA ALA A 569 -9.41 12.16 1.84
C ALA A 569 -10.04 13.56 1.77
N GLU A 570 -10.60 13.94 0.61
CA GLU A 570 -11.34 15.19 0.42
C GLU A 570 -12.58 15.25 1.31
N SER A 571 -13.36 14.17 1.38
CA SER A 571 -14.55 14.06 2.21
C SER A 571 -14.23 14.20 3.71
N LEU A 572 -13.12 13.61 4.16
CA LEU A 572 -12.64 13.73 5.55
C LEU A 572 -12.18 15.16 5.87
N ARG A 573 -11.46 15.82 4.95
CA ARG A 573 -11.06 17.22 5.13
C ARG A 573 -12.26 18.17 5.18
N ALA A 574 -13.32 17.89 4.40
CA ALA A 574 -14.57 18.65 4.46
C ALA A 574 -15.24 18.55 5.84
N GLN A 575 -14.96 17.48 6.59
CA GLN A 575 -15.41 17.25 7.98
C GLN A 575 -14.39 17.79 9.02
N ALA A 576 -13.38 18.55 8.59
CA ALA A 576 -12.29 19.05 9.43
C ALA A 576 -11.41 17.97 10.10
N VAL A 577 -11.36 16.76 9.52
CA VAL A 577 -10.49 15.68 9.98
C VAL A 577 -9.06 15.90 9.47
N SER A 578 -8.06 15.64 10.32
CA SER A 578 -6.66 15.63 9.90
C SER A 578 -6.37 14.37 9.10
N VAL A 579 -5.92 14.53 7.85
CA VAL A 579 -5.71 13.42 6.91
C VAL A 579 -4.27 13.35 6.43
N SER A 580 -3.70 12.15 6.46
CA SER A 580 -2.44 11.81 5.80
C SER A 580 -2.71 10.89 4.62
N GLU A 581 -2.40 11.35 3.41
CA GLU A 581 -2.59 10.56 2.20
C GLU A 581 -1.34 9.73 1.90
N VAL A 582 -1.56 8.45 1.63
CA VAL A 582 -0.54 7.59 1.04
C VAL A 582 -0.45 7.92 -0.45
N ASP A 583 0.74 8.26 -0.93
CA ASP A 583 1.06 8.32 -2.36
C ASP A 583 1.17 6.89 -2.91
N TRP A 584 0.03 6.21 -2.93
CA TRP A 584 -0.06 4.79 -3.17
C TRP A 584 0.19 4.47 -4.64
N GLN A 585 0.96 3.41 -4.88
CA GLN A 585 1.12 2.80 -6.19
C GLN A 585 1.00 1.28 -6.04
N PRO A 586 0.55 0.56 -7.08
CA PRO A 586 0.53 -0.88 -7.08
C PRO A 586 1.93 -1.46 -6.79
N PRO A 587 2.01 -2.57 -6.05
CA PRO A 587 3.26 -3.28 -5.84
C PRO A 587 3.82 -3.80 -7.18
N MET A 588 5.07 -4.27 -7.16
CA MET A 588 5.70 -4.89 -8.32
C MET A 588 4.82 -6.03 -8.88
N PRO A 589 4.62 -6.12 -10.20
CA PRO A 589 3.70 -7.10 -10.77
C PRO A 589 4.00 -8.54 -10.34
N GLY A 590 2.96 -9.29 -9.96
CA GLY A 590 3.06 -10.70 -9.59
C GLY A 590 3.57 -10.95 -8.16
N THR A 591 3.64 -9.92 -7.32
CA THR A 591 4.08 -10.03 -5.92
C THR A 591 2.94 -10.02 -4.90
N GLU A 592 1.69 -9.84 -5.34
CA GLU A 592 0.54 -9.53 -4.48
C GLU A 592 0.34 -10.59 -3.38
N ARG A 593 0.32 -11.87 -3.79
CA ARG A 593 0.13 -12.99 -2.88
C ARG A 593 1.33 -13.18 -1.95
N ASP A 594 2.54 -13.16 -2.50
CA ASP A 594 3.76 -13.39 -1.72
C ASP A 594 3.98 -12.26 -0.71
N LEU A 595 3.62 -11.03 -1.07
CA LEU A 595 3.66 -9.87 -0.18
C LEU A 595 2.69 -10.04 1.00
N ALA A 596 1.43 -10.43 0.74
CA ALA A 596 0.45 -10.68 1.79
C ALA A 596 0.92 -11.79 2.75
N VAL A 597 1.47 -12.89 2.22
CA VAL A 597 2.00 -14.01 3.02
C VAL A 597 3.15 -13.56 3.93
N VAL A 598 4.12 -12.83 3.40
CA VAL A 598 5.31 -12.41 4.16
C VAL A 598 4.98 -11.29 5.16
N LEU A 599 4.06 -10.39 4.84
CA LEU A 599 3.60 -9.36 5.77
C LEU A 599 2.81 -9.95 6.95
N ALA A 600 2.10 -11.06 6.72
CA ALA A 600 1.37 -11.79 7.76
C ALA A 600 2.27 -12.69 8.65
N ASP A 601 3.56 -12.86 8.32
CA ASP A 601 4.49 -13.62 9.17
C ASP A 601 4.80 -12.85 10.47
N GLU A 602 4.25 -13.32 11.58
CA GLU A 602 4.43 -12.71 12.92
C GLU A 602 5.91 -12.62 13.35
N ARG A 603 6.79 -13.44 12.78
CA ARG A 603 8.23 -13.38 13.06
C ARG A 603 8.89 -12.15 12.45
N ARG A 604 8.39 -11.65 11.31
CA ARG A 604 9.07 -10.66 10.47
C ARG A 604 9.42 -9.39 11.22
N ALA A 605 8.46 -8.80 11.95
CA ALA A 605 8.69 -7.53 12.64
C ALA A 605 9.84 -7.63 13.65
N THR A 606 9.84 -8.66 14.49
CA THR A 606 10.89 -8.89 15.48
C THR A 606 12.21 -9.27 14.81
N ALA A 607 12.18 -10.10 13.76
CA ALA A 607 13.37 -10.52 13.02
C ALA A 607 14.06 -9.33 12.31
N ASN A 608 13.28 -8.42 11.71
CA ASN A 608 13.79 -7.21 11.07
C ASN A 608 14.33 -6.20 12.08
N ALA A 609 13.66 -6.01 13.21
CA ALA A 609 14.16 -5.17 14.29
C ALA A 609 15.49 -5.71 14.84
N GLU A 610 15.62 -7.03 15.01
CA GLU A 610 16.86 -7.68 15.41
C GLU A 610 17.96 -7.55 14.35
N ALA A 611 17.64 -7.70 13.07
CA ALA A 611 18.57 -7.47 11.97
C ALA A 611 19.13 -6.04 12.01
N LEU A 612 18.26 -5.02 12.09
CA LEU A 612 18.67 -3.62 12.21
C LEU A 612 19.54 -3.38 13.46
N ARG A 613 19.15 -3.95 14.61
CA ARG A 613 19.91 -3.83 15.86
C ARG A 613 21.32 -4.41 15.71
N ARG A 614 21.47 -5.58 15.09
CA ARG A 614 22.79 -6.20 14.86
C ARG A 614 23.64 -5.40 13.87
N MET A 615 23.05 -4.95 12.76
CA MET A 615 23.75 -4.10 11.78
C MET A 615 24.31 -2.83 12.41
N THR A 616 23.49 -2.13 13.19
CA THR A 616 23.87 -0.87 13.82
C THR A 616 24.80 -1.05 15.02
N ALA A 617 24.80 -2.23 15.65
CA ALA A 617 25.69 -2.56 16.77
C ALA A 617 27.09 -3.02 16.31
N ALA A 618 27.22 -3.61 15.12
CA ALA A 618 28.48 -4.19 14.64
C ALA A 618 29.66 -3.21 14.73
N GLY A 619 30.80 -3.68 15.24
CA GLY A 619 32.08 -3.00 15.21
C GLY A 619 32.83 -3.21 13.89
N ALA A 620 33.92 -2.47 13.69
CA ALA A 620 34.76 -2.58 12.50
C ALA A 620 36.21 -2.17 12.81
N ASP A 621 36.89 -2.99 13.60
CA ASP A 621 38.26 -2.73 14.03
C ASP A 621 39.26 -3.22 12.98
N LEU A 622 40.11 -2.33 12.46
CA LEU A 622 41.24 -2.72 11.60
C LEU A 622 42.34 -3.34 12.48
N VAL A 623 42.53 -4.65 12.34
CA VAL A 623 43.43 -5.43 13.21
C VAL A 623 44.71 -5.90 12.52
N ASP A 624 44.68 -6.12 11.19
CA ASP A 624 45.86 -6.58 10.46
C ASP A 624 45.77 -6.26 8.96
N VAL A 625 46.90 -6.44 8.27
CA VAL A 625 46.98 -6.53 6.80
C VAL A 625 47.75 -7.80 6.48
N ARG A 626 47.19 -8.68 5.64
CA ARG A 626 47.73 -10.04 5.47
C ARG A 626 47.72 -10.51 4.02
N PRO A 627 48.61 -11.45 3.63
CA PRO A 627 48.48 -12.14 2.36
C PRO A 627 47.15 -12.90 2.28
N ALA A 628 46.46 -12.82 1.13
CA ALA A 628 45.15 -13.39 0.91
C ALA A 628 45.14 -14.91 1.10
N ARG A 629 46.21 -15.61 0.68
CA ARG A 629 46.36 -17.05 0.95
C ARG A 629 46.24 -17.43 2.43
N ASP A 630 46.76 -16.58 3.32
CA ASP A 630 46.85 -16.87 4.75
C ASP A 630 45.59 -16.40 5.49
N ALA A 631 44.95 -15.34 4.98
CA ALA A 631 43.73 -14.76 5.56
C ALA A 631 42.46 -15.50 5.12
N LEU A 632 42.37 -15.86 3.83
CA LEU A 632 41.18 -16.40 3.19
C LEU A 632 41.30 -17.91 2.83
N GLY A 633 42.47 -18.50 3.09
CA GLY A 633 42.74 -19.91 2.78
C GLY A 633 42.73 -20.21 1.28
N LEU A 634 43.25 -19.29 0.46
CA LEU A 634 43.27 -19.44 -0.99
C LEU A 634 44.44 -20.33 -1.43
N GLU A 635 44.11 -21.41 -2.14
CA GLU A 635 45.08 -22.29 -2.79
C GLU A 635 45.56 -21.67 -4.11
N ARG A 636 46.69 -22.17 -4.63
CA ARG A 636 47.20 -21.74 -5.93
C ARG A 636 46.18 -22.12 -7.02
N GLY A 637 45.75 -21.12 -7.79
CA GLY A 637 44.71 -21.30 -8.82
C GLY A 637 43.29 -20.97 -8.34
N THR A 638 43.10 -20.66 -7.06
CA THR A 638 41.82 -20.13 -6.56
C THR A 638 41.83 -18.60 -6.67
N PHE A 639 40.84 -18.05 -7.37
CA PHE A 639 40.61 -16.61 -7.46
C PHE A 639 39.24 -16.27 -6.93
N LEU A 640 39.18 -15.24 -6.07
CA LEU A 640 37.91 -14.65 -5.72
C LEU A 640 37.50 -13.62 -6.77
N HIS A 641 36.20 -13.34 -6.89
CA HIS A 641 35.67 -12.27 -7.73
C HIS A 641 34.47 -11.57 -7.07
N ALA A 642 34.16 -10.37 -7.52
CA ALA A 642 32.95 -9.66 -7.07
C ALA A 642 31.66 -10.30 -7.61
N GLY A 643 30.54 -10.06 -6.95
CA GLY A 643 29.20 -10.43 -7.40
C GLY A 643 28.79 -11.88 -7.11
N PRO A 644 27.63 -12.32 -7.63
CA PRO A 644 27.16 -13.69 -7.48
C PRO A 644 28.03 -14.68 -8.28
N PRO A 645 27.93 -16.01 -8.01
CA PRO A 645 28.69 -17.04 -8.70
C PRO A 645 28.61 -16.92 -10.23
N ILE A 646 29.76 -17.03 -10.91
CA ILE A 646 29.82 -16.94 -12.36
C ILE A 646 30.94 -17.81 -12.93
N GLU A 647 30.67 -18.40 -14.09
CA GLU A 647 31.67 -19.12 -14.89
C GLU A 647 32.46 -18.16 -15.77
N PHE A 648 33.75 -18.47 -16.03
CA PHE A 648 34.61 -17.61 -16.87
C PHE A 648 34.00 -17.29 -18.24
N ALA A 649 33.29 -18.24 -18.85
CA ALA A 649 32.62 -18.04 -20.14
C ALA A 649 31.63 -16.86 -20.13
N ARG A 650 30.96 -16.61 -19.01
CA ARG A 650 30.01 -15.51 -18.83
C ARG A 650 30.64 -14.23 -18.29
N ALA A 651 31.90 -14.27 -17.85
CA ALA A 651 32.57 -13.11 -17.26
C ALA A 651 32.59 -11.92 -18.22
N SER A 652 32.25 -10.75 -17.68
CA SER A 652 32.31 -9.46 -18.37
C SER A 652 33.73 -9.11 -18.80
N GLY A 653 33.89 -8.20 -19.77
CA GLY A 653 35.20 -7.75 -20.23
C GLY A 653 36.16 -7.32 -19.10
N PRO A 654 35.76 -6.42 -18.18
CA PRO A 654 36.63 -6.04 -17.06
C PRO A 654 36.94 -7.21 -16.11
N LEU A 655 35.99 -8.11 -15.84
CA LEU A 655 36.25 -9.29 -15.01
C LEU A 655 37.25 -10.26 -15.68
N ARG A 656 37.09 -10.53 -16.99
CA ARG A 656 38.03 -11.32 -17.77
C ARG A 656 39.44 -10.75 -17.71
N GLY A 657 39.57 -9.45 -17.95
CA GLY A 657 40.86 -8.76 -17.87
C GLY A 657 41.52 -8.86 -16.50
N ALA A 658 40.73 -8.74 -15.43
CA ALA A 658 41.23 -8.86 -14.07
C ALA A 658 41.70 -10.29 -13.74
N LEU A 659 40.95 -11.32 -14.18
CA LEU A 659 41.35 -12.72 -14.00
C LEU A 659 42.62 -13.06 -14.81
N ILE A 660 42.75 -12.54 -16.02
CA ILE A 660 43.98 -12.66 -16.83
C ILE A 660 45.15 -12.02 -16.08
N GLY A 661 45.00 -10.80 -15.56
CA GLY A 661 46.05 -10.13 -14.81
C GLY A 661 46.43 -10.88 -13.52
N ALA A 662 45.47 -11.50 -12.84
CA ALA A 662 45.73 -12.35 -11.68
C ALA A 662 46.52 -13.63 -12.05
N MET A 663 46.20 -14.28 -13.17
CA MET A 663 46.98 -15.41 -13.69
C MET A 663 48.45 -15.04 -13.97
N LEU A 664 48.67 -13.86 -14.55
CA LEU A 664 50.01 -13.32 -14.82
C LEU A 664 50.76 -12.96 -13.53
N LEU A 665 50.06 -12.40 -12.54
CA LEU A 665 50.63 -12.07 -11.23
C LEU A 665 51.10 -13.34 -10.49
N GLU A 666 50.29 -14.39 -10.49
CA GLU A 666 50.57 -15.67 -9.83
C GLU A 666 51.55 -16.58 -10.60
N GLY A 667 52.01 -16.17 -11.79
CA GLY A 667 52.87 -16.98 -12.64
C GLY A 667 52.21 -18.28 -13.08
N LEU A 668 50.89 -18.24 -13.32
CA LEU A 668 50.10 -19.35 -13.85
C LEU A 668 50.04 -19.36 -15.38
N ALA A 669 50.43 -18.25 -16.01
CA ALA A 669 50.61 -18.08 -17.45
C ALA A 669 51.70 -17.03 -17.71
N ASP A 670 52.39 -17.16 -18.83
CA ASP A 670 53.43 -16.21 -19.25
C ASP A 670 52.87 -15.09 -20.15
N THR A 671 51.75 -15.36 -20.85
CA THR A 671 51.07 -14.37 -21.71
C THR A 671 49.57 -14.30 -21.42
N ALA A 672 48.94 -13.20 -21.86
CA ALA A 672 47.50 -12.99 -21.69
C ALA A 672 46.67 -14.05 -22.45
N GLU A 673 47.12 -14.46 -23.64
CA GLU A 673 46.47 -15.48 -24.45
C GLU A 673 46.54 -16.86 -23.79
N GLU A 674 47.68 -17.18 -23.16
CA GLU A 674 47.82 -18.42 -22.39
C GLU A 674 46.94 -18.39 -21.13
N ALA A 675 46.89 -17.25 -20.44
CA ALA A 675 46.03 -17.07 -19.27
C ALA A 675 44.55 -17.26 -19.63
N GLU A 676 44.08 -16.61 -20.70
CA GLU A 676 42.71 -16.74 -21.19
C GLU A 676 42.39 -18.18 -21.59
N ALA A 677 43.26 -18.84 -22.36
CA ALA A 677 43.05 -20.24 -22.76
C ALA A 677 43.00 -21.22 -21.57
N LYS A 678 43.73 -20.94 -20.48
CA LYS A 678 43.67 -21.73 -19.23
C LYS A 678 42.38 -21.46 -18.46
N LEU A 679 41.98 -20.19 -18.35
CA LEU A 679 40.72 -19.78 -17.72
C LEU A 679 39.50 -20.37 -18.43
N GLU A 680 39.51 -20.43 -19.77
CA GLU A 680 38.44 -21.06 -20.56
C GLU A 680 38.34 -22.57 -20.35
N LYS A 681 39.45 -23.25 -20.13
CA LYS A 681 39.46 -24.70 -19.85
C LYS A 681 39.06 -25.03 -18.41
N GLY A 682 39.34 -24.13 -17.46
CA GLY A 682 39.07 -24.35 -16.04
C GLY A 682 40.01 -25.35 -15.35
N ASP A 683 41.04 -25.85 -16.02
CA ASP A 683 41.94 -26.87 -15.48
C ASP A 683 42.77 -26.32 -14.32
N GLY A 684 42.44 -26.73 -13.09
CA GLY A 684 43.13 -26.30 -11.88
C GLY A 684 42.86 -24.85 -11.47
N ILE A 685 41.81 -24.24 -12.02
CA ILE A 685 41.35 -22.89 -11.64
C ILE A 685 39.99 -23.00 -10.93
N THR A 686 39.83 -22.27 -9.84
CA THR A 686 38.55 -22.14 -9.12
C THR A 686 38.18 -20.68 -9.01
N LEU A 687 36.95 -20.35 -9.41
CA LEU A 687 36.37 -19.01 -9.25
C LEU A 687 35.32 -19.06 -8.14
N GLU A 688 35.44 -18.17 -7.16
CA GLU A 688 34.51 -18.11 -6.03
C GLU A 688 34.15 -16.64 -5.72
N PRO A 689 32.88 -16.31 -5.44
CA PRO A 689 32.53 -14.99 -4.94
C PRO A 689 33.30 -14.60 -3.68
N CYS A 690 33.76 -13.35 -3.60
CA CYS A 690 34.33 -12.79 -2.36
C CYS A 690 33.38 -12.98 -1.17
N HIS A 691 32.08 -12.80 -1.39
CA HIS A 691 31.03 -12.93 -0.39
C HIS A 691 30.86 -14.35 0.20
N HIS A 692 31.45 -15.39 -0.40
CA HIS A 692 31.49 -16.75 0.15
C HIS A 692 32.64 -16.97 1.14
N ARG A 693 33.60 -16.04 1.19
CA ARG A 693 34.73 -16.01 2.13
C ARG A 693 34.70 -14.81 3.06
N ASP A 694 33.52 -14.24 3.30
CA ASP A 694 33.30 -13.00 4.05
C ASP A 694 34.17 -11.82 3.60
N ALA A 695 34.66 -11.87 2.36
CA ALA A 695 35.42 -10.83 1.72
C ALA A 695 34.54 -9.98 0.80
N VAL A 696 35.09 -8.86 0.37
CA VAL A 696 34.52 -7.97 -0.63
C VAL A 696 35.62 -7.42 -1.53
N GLY A 697 35.33 -7.25 -2.82
CA GLY A 697 36.24 -6.72 -3.82
C GLY A 697 35.61 -5.57 -4.62
N PRO A 698 36.31 -4.42 -4.77
CA PRO A 698 35.81 -3.33 -5.61
C PRO A 698 35.91 -3.69 -7.10
N MET A 699 34.94 -3.25 -7.90
CA MET A 699 34.86 -3.47 -9.35
C MET A 699 35.00 -4.96 -9.73
N ALA A 700 35.93 -5.39 -10.58
CA ALA A 700 36.09 -6.83 -10.87
C ALA A 700 36.30 -7.67 -9.60
N GLY A 701 36.81 -7.07 -8.53
CA GLY A 701 36.91 -7.67 -7.20
C GLY A 701 37.83 -8.87 -7.14
N VAL A 702 38.74 -9.01 -8.10
CA VAL A 702 39.62 -10.18 -8.18
C VAL A 702 40.61 -10.15 -7.02
N ILE A 703 40.62 -11.23 -6.23
CA ILE A 703 41.61 -11.47 -5.17
C ILE A 703 42.34 -12.77 -5.49
N SER A 704 43.66 -12.69 -5.66
CA SER A 704 44.52 -13.86 -5.87
C SER A 704 45.36 -14.19 -4.63
N PRO A 705 45.90 -15.42 -4.50
CA PRO A 705 46.58 -15.87 -3.29
C PRO A 705 47.75 -14.99 -2.83
N SER A 706 48.50 -14.38 -3.75
CA SER A 706 49.65 -13.52 -3.44
C SER A 706 49.29 -12.07 -3.09
N MET A 707 48.06 -11.63 -3.37
CA MET A 707 47.61 -10.28 -3.03
C MET A 707 47.50 -10.08 -1.52
N TRP A 708 47.45 -8.83 -1.10
CA TRP A 708 47.24 -8.45 0.29
C TRP A 708 45.81 -7.96 0.53
N VAL A 709 45.29 -8.24 1.72
CA VAL A 709 43.97 -7.83 2.18
C VAL A 709 44.05 -7.13 3.53
N TYR A 710 43.16 -6.17 3.76
CA TYR A 710 42.85 -5.66 5.10
C TYR A 710 42.04 -6.72 5.86
N GLU A 711 42.31 -6.89 7.15
CA GLU A 711 41.53 -7.72 8.08
C GLU A 711 40.82 -6.81 9.08
N LEU A 712 39.48 -6.79 9.01
CA LEU A 712 38.64 -6.07 9.97
C LEU A 712 37.87 -7.06 10.83
N ARG A 713 37.67 -6.73 12.11
CA ARG A 713 36.91 -7.55 13.06
C ARG A 713 35.75 -6.78 13.68
N ASP A 714 34.64 -7.50 13.82
CA ASP A 714 33.52 -7.11 14.65
C ASP A 714 33.56 -7.92 15.94
N GLU A 715 34.14 -7.34 16.99
CA GLU A 715 34.22 -7.99 18.31
C GLU A 715 32.83 -8.16 18.97
N VAL A 716 31.80 -7.44 18.51
CA VAL A 716 30.45 -7.51 19.07
C VAL A 716 29.77 -8.83 18.68
N HIS A 717 29.94 -9.26 17.43
CA HIS A 717 29.30 -10.47 16.91
C HIS A 717 30.30 -11.59 16.58
N GLY A 718 31.61 -11.34 16.68
CA GLY A 718 32.66 -12.31 16.40
C GLY A 718 32.91 -12.56 14.91
N ASN A 719 32.57 -11.58 14.05
CA ASN A 719 32.75 -11.69 12.61
C ASN A 719 34.09 -11.10 12.15
N THR A 720 34.62 -11.60 11.04
CA THR A 720 35.82 -11.04 10.38
C THR A 720 35.50 -10.83 8.90
N SER A 721 36.00 -9.74 8.32
CA SER A 721 35.83 -9.45 6.89
C SER A 721 37.11 -8.90 6.29
N TRP A 722 37.26 -9.15 4.98
CA TRP A 722 38.47 -8.82 4.25
C TRP A 722 38.17 -8.05 2.96
N CYS A 723 39.14 -7.24 2.53
CA CYS A 723 39.10 -6.58 1.22
C CYS A 723 40.53 -6.39 0.72
N SER A 724 40.73 -6.50 -0.59
CA SER A 724 42.05 -6.26 -1.20
C SER A 724 42.56 -4.84 -0.96
N LEU A 725 43.85 -4.60 -1.12
CA LEU A 725 44.40 -3.25 -1.08
C LEU A 725 43.96 -2.44 -2.31
N ASN A 726 43.80 -1.12 -2.13
CA ASN A 726 43.44 -0.24 -3.24
C ASN A 726 44.64 0.00 -4.16
N GLU A 727 44.48 -0.27 -5.45
CA GLU A 727 45.55 -0.25 -6.45
C GLU A 727 45.89 1.15 -7.00
N GLY A 728 45.21 2.20 -6.52
CA GLY A 728 45.38 3.57 -7.01
C GLY A 728 44.39 3.96 -8.10
N LEU A 729 44.74 5.03 -8.82
CA LEU A 729 43.95 5.62 -9.91
C LEU A 729 44.51 5.23 -11.28
N GLY A 730 43.70 5.39 -12.33
CA GLY A 730 44.09 5.11 -13.71
C GLY A 730 43.91 3.64 -14.09
N LYS A 731 44.83 3.09 -14.89
CA LYS A 731 44.80 1.67 -15.27
C LYS A 731 45.20 0.80 -14.06
N VAL A 732 44.23 0.02 -13.59
CA VAL A 732 44.35 -0.89 -12.44
C VAL A 732 43.57 -2.18 -12.71
N LEU A 733 43.95 -3.26 -12.03
CA LEU A 733 43.40 -4.61 -12.19
C LEU A 733 41.92 -4.66 -11.89
N ARG A 734 41.44 -3.98 -10.85
CA ARG A 734 40.01 -3.92 -10.52
C ARG A 734 39.13 -3.40 -11.66
N TYR A 735 39.67 -2.59 -12.59
CA TYR A 735 38.94 -2.17 -13.81
C TYR A 735 39.24 -3.06 -15.03
N GLY A 736 39.87 -4.21 -14.83
CA GLY A 736 40.22 -5.17 -15.86
C GLY A 736 41.48 -4.82 -16.66
N ALA A 737 42.33 -3.91 -16.18
CA ALA A 737 43.61 -3.63 -16.83
C ALA A 737 44.69 -4.61 -16.36
N TYR A 738 45.45 -5.18 -17.29
CA TYR A 738 46.47 -6.20 -17.02
C TYR A 738 47.79 -5.95 -17.78
N GLY A 739 48.02 -4.70 -18.21
CA GLY A 739 49.28 -4.30 -18.85
C GLY A 739 50.49 -4.39 -17.92
N PRO A 740 51.73 -4.32 -18.45
CA PRO A 740 52.95 -4.41 -17.65
C PRO A 740 52.97 -3.43 -16.47
N GLU A 741 52.49 -2.19 -16.64
CA GLU A 741 52.46 -1.19 -15.57
C GLU A 741 51.55 -1.59 -14.40
N VAL A 742 50.51 -2.41 -14.65
CA VAL A 742 49.60 -2.91 -13.63
C VAL A 742 50.26 -4.05 -12.87
N ILE A 743 50.83 -5.02 -13.57
CA ILE A 743 51.47 -6.18 -12.95
C ILE A 743 52.70 -5.77 -12.13
N GLU A 744 53.50 -4.82 -12.63
CA GLU A 744 54.64 -4.24 -11.88
C GLU A 744 54.18 -3.55 -10.61
N ARG A 745 53.09 -2.77 -10.67
CA ARG A 745 52.50 -2.13 -9.48
C ARG A 745 52.01 -3.16 -8.47
N LEU A 746 51.31 -4.21 -8.92
CA LEU A 746 50.84 -5.27 -8.02
C LEU A 746 52.01 -6.02 -7.35
N ARG A 747 53.09 -6.28 -8.08
CA ARG A 747 54.32 -6.86 -7.52
C ARG A 747 54.97 -5.92 -6.49
N TRP A 748 55.02 -4.62 -6.76
CA TRP A 748 55.47 -3.61 -5.79
C TRP A 748 54.55 -3.58 -4.56
N MET A 749 53.23 -3.62 -4.74
CA MET A 749 52.28 -3.66 -3.63
C MET A 749 52.51 -4.90 -2.75
N ASN A 750 52.80 -6.06 -3.36
CA ASN A 750 53.09 -7.30 -2.64
C ASN A 750 54.42 -7.27 -1.90
N ALA A 751 55.45 -6.61 -2.47
CA ALA A 751 56.80 -6.57 -1.93
C ALA A 751 57.05 -5.42 -0.95
N VAL A 752 56.31 -4.31 -1.08
CA VAL A 752 56.59 -3.05 -0.38
C VAL A 752 55.37 -2.56 0.38
N LEU A 753 54.27 -2.22 -0.31
CA LEU A 753 53.10 -1.58 0.33
C LEU A 753 52.47 -2.47 1.40
N GLY A 754 52.16 -3.73 1.06
CA GLY A 754 51.52 -4.69 1.96
C GLY A 754 52.31 -4.92 3.25
N PRO A 755 53.61 -5.27 3.17
CA PRO A 755 54.47 -5.40 4.34
C PRO A 755 54.55 -4.13 5.21
N ILE A 756 54.66 -2.94 4.60
CA ILE A 756 54.70 -1.68 5.36
C ILE A 756 53.36 -1.44 6.08
N LEU A 757 52.23 -1.65 5.41
CA LEU A 757 50.91 -1.49 6.02
C LEU A 757 50.67 -2.51 7.13
N GLN A 758 51.09 -3.76 6.97
CA GLN A 758 51.01 -4.77 8.03
C GLN A 758 51.77 -4.33 9.27
N GLN A 759 53.03 -3.90 9.11
CA GLN A 759 53.85 -3.43 10.22
C GLN A 759 53.22 -2.20 10.88
N ALA A 760 52.73 -1.25 10.08
CA ALA A 760 52.11 -0.04 10.59
C ALA A 760 50.82 -0.31 11.38
N VAL A 761 49.94 -1.18 10.87
CA VAL A 761 48.69 -1.57 11.55
C VAL A 761 48.99 -2.33 12.83
N ARG A 762 49.88 -3.32 12.82
CA ARG A 762 50.24 -4.08 14.03
C ARG A 762 50.88 -3.19 15.09
N ALA A 763 51.81 -2.32 14.71
CA ALA A 763 52.41 -1.36 15.64
C ALA A 763 51.38 -0.36 16.19
N ARG A 764 50.37 0.03 15.40
CA ARG A 764 49.27 0.89 15.85
C ARG A 764 48.37 0.18 16.85
N VAL A 765 48.07 -1.11 16.59
CA VAL A 765 47.33 -2.00 17.49
C VAL A 765 48.06 -2.15 18.82
N ASP A 766 49.36 -2.47 18.78
CA ASP A 766 50.18 -2.65 19.97
C ASP A 766 50.31 -1.36 20.79
N ALA A 767 50.44 -0.21 20.13
CA ALA A 767 50.67 1.07 20.79
C ALA A 767 49.40 1.71 21.35
N SER A 768 48.29 1.70 20.61
CA SER A 768 47.07 2.44 20.99
C SER A 768 45.75 1.74 20.59
N GLY A 769 45.76 0.42 20.36
CA GLY A 769 44.59 -0.37 19.96
C GLY A 769 44.31 -0.34 18.44
N PRO A 770 43.32 -1.12 17.94
CA PRO A 770 42.96 -1.09 16.53
C PRO A 770 42.37 0.26 16.11
N VAL A 771 42.34 0.50 14.80
CA VAL A 771 41.66 1.68 14.25
C VAL A 771 40.18 1.36 14.09
N ASP A 772 39.32 2.10 14.77
CA ASP A 772 37.87 1.99 14.65
C ASP A 772 37.40 2.60 13.30
N ILE A 773 37.20 1.73 12.30
CA ILE A 773 36.80 2.14 10.96
C ILE A 773 35.35 2.64 10.96
N LYS A 774 34.49 2.14 11.83
CA LYS A 774 33.11 2.63 11.98
C LYS A 774 33.09 4.09 12.45
N ALA A 775 33.94 4.45 13.41
CA ALA A 775 34.09 5.84 13.84
C ALA A 775 34.65 6.74 12.73
N VAL A 776 35.54 6.23 11.88
CA VAL A 776 36.02 6.98 10.70
C VAL A 776 34.89 7.21 9.70
N ILE A 777 34.07 6.18 9.41
CA ILE A 777 32.89 6.30 8.54
C ILE A 777 31.91 7.35 9.09
N ALA A 778 31.60 7.29 10.38
CA ALA A 778 30.70 8.25 11.02
C ALA A 778 31.18 9.70 10.86
N GLN A 779 32.48 9.95 11.02
CA GLN A 779 33.06 11.29 10.88
C GLN A 779 33.17 11.75 9.43
N MET A 780 33.54 10.86 8.48
CA MET A 780 33.67 11.27 7.07
C MET A 780 32.32 11.66 6.45
N LEU A 781 31.21 11.03 6.88
CA LEU A 781 29.85 11.45 6.49
C LEU A 781 29.56 12.90 6.92
N GLN A 782 30.12 13.33 8.06
CA GLN A 782 29.99 14.72 8.54
C GLN A 782 30.99 15.67 7.87
N MET A 783 31.91 15.15 7.05
CA MET A 783 32.97 15.90 6.37
C MET A 783 32.79 15.92 4.84
N GLY A 784 31.59 15.62 4.35
CA GLY A 784 31.24 15.75 2.94
C GLY A 784 31.55 14.53 2.08
N ASP A 785 31.80 13.36 2.68
CA ASP A 785 31.95 12.08 1.99
C ASP A 785 30.68 11.23 2.12
N GLU A 786 30.48 10.27 1.21
CA GLU A 786 29.40 9.28 1.30
C GLU A 786 29.91 7.84 1.44
N GLY A 787 31.22 7.59 1.27
CA GLY A 787 31.84 6.29 1.59
C GLY A 787 31.90 5.28 0.45
N HIS A 788 31.38 5.61 -0.73
CA HIS A 788 31.45 4.77 -1.93
C HIS A 788 32.25 5.44 -3.06
N ASN A 789 31.75 6.53 -3.64
CA ASN A 789 32.43 7.30 -4.68
C ASN A 789 33.29 8.42 -4.12
N ARG A 790 32.96 8.96 -2.94
CA ARG A 790 33.74 10.01 -2.30
C ARG A 790 34.24 9.55 -0.95
N ASN A 791 35.56 9.44 -0.83
CA ASN A 791 36.28 8.86 0.31
C ASN A 791 37.47 9.75 0.76
N ARG A 792 37.44 11.04 0.43
CA ARG A 792 38.58 11.94 0.58
C ARG A 792 38.89 12.23 2.05
N ALA A 793 37.88 12.54 2.86
CA ALA A 793 38.02 12.73 4.28
C ALA A 793 38.45 11.41 4.97
N GLY A 794 37.78 10.30 4.65
CA GLY A 794 38.13 8.97 5.19
C GLY A 794 39.59 8.58 4.90
N SER A 795 40.05 8.80 3.67
CA SER A 795 41.44 8.49 3.27
C SER A 795 42.48 9.33 4.01
N LEU A 796 42.19 10.62 4.25
CA LEU A 796 43.07 11.49 5.05
C LEU A 796 43.08 11.12 6.53
N MET A 797 41.93 10.74 7.09
CA MET A 797 41.82 10.30 8.48
C MET A 797 42.58 8.98 8.72
N LEU A 798 42.46 8.02 7.80
CA LEU A 798 43.23 6.79 7.88
C LEU A 798 44.74 7.08 7.83
N LEU A 799 45.17 7.93 6.90
CA LEU A 799 46.58 8.31 6.79
C LEU A 799 47.06 8.96 8.09
N ARG A 800 46.25 9.82 8.72
CA ARG A 800 46.57 10.39 10.04
C ARG A 800 46.78 9.30 11.10
N GLU A 801 45.96 8.26 11.13
CA GLU A 801 46.06 7.18 12.13
C GLU A 801 47.28 6.28 11.91
N LEU A 802 47.65 6.00 10.65
CA LEU A 802 48.72 5.06 10.31
C LEU A 802 50.08 5.71 10.06
N LEU A 803 50.14 6.98 9.67
CA LEU A 803 51.40 7.65 9.31
C LEU A 803 52.48 7.57 10.41
N PRO A 804 52.19 7.76 11.71
CA PRO A 804 53.21 7.65 12.75
C PRO A 804 53.91 6.29 12.77
N THR A 805 53.16 5.21 12.58
CA THR A 805 53.70 3.84 12.62
C THR A 805 54.26 3.38 11.28
N MET A 806 53.77 3.94 10.16
CA MET A 806 54.37 3.74 8.84
C MET A 806 55.80 4.31 8.77
N ILE A 807 56.06 5.46 9.41
CA ILE A 807 57.39 6.09 9.41
C ILE A 807 58.42 5.24 10.18
N THR A 808 57.97 4.41 11.12
CA THR A 808 58.83 3.53 11.92
C THR A 808 58.87 2.09 11.40
N ALA A 809 58.27 1.80 10.25
CA ALA A 809 58.32 0.47 9.64
C ALA A 809 59.76 0.09 9.28
N ASP A 810 60.08 -1.20 9.36
CA ASP A 810 61.34 -1.78 8.92
C ASP A 810 61.37 -1.88 7.39
N ALA A 811 61.59 -0.74 6.75
CA ALA A 811 61.71 -0.55 5.31
C ALA A 811 62.63 0.64 5.00
N SER A 812 63.09 0.77 3.75
CA SER A 812 63.91 1.92 3.38
C SER A 812 63.10 3.23 3.46
N SER A 813 63.75 4.35 3.78
CA SER A 813 63.06 5.66 3.82
C SER A 813 62.41 6.01 2.47
N THR A 814 62.96 5.50 1.36
CA THR A 814 62.41 5.67 0.01
C THR A 814 61.11 4.90 -0.14
N ASP A 815 61.07 3.63 0.28
CA ASP A 815 59.90 2.78 0.21
C ASP A 815 58.77 3.30 1.12
N ILE A 816 59.10 3.75 2.33
CA ILE A 816 58.16 4.39 3.24
C ILE A 816 57.56 5.65 2.60
N ALA A 817 58.41 6.53 2.05
CA ALA A 817 57.95 7.74 1.39
C ALA A 817 57.07 7.44 0.17
N GLU A 818 57.35 6.37 -0.57
CA GLU A 818 56.53 5.91 -1.68
C GLU A 818 55.18 5.35 -1.22
N ALA A 819 55.16 4.50 -0.20
CA ALA A 819 53.93 3.96 0.38
C ALA A 819 53.00 5.07 0.92
N VAL A 820 53.58 6.06 1.62
CA VAL A 820 52.84 7.24 2.12
C VAL A 820 52.30 8.07 0.95
N ARG A 821 53.13 8.34 -0.08
CA ARG A 821 52.71 9.10 -1.26
C ARG A 821 51.59 8.39 -2.02
N PHE A 822 51.72 7.08 -2.21
CA PHE A 822 50.73 6.26 -2.91
C PHE A 822 49.39 6.27 -2.18
N SER A 823 49.41 6.08 -0.86
CA SER A 823 48.20 6.09 -0.02
C SER A 823 47.55 7.47 0.01
N GLY A 824 48.35 8.55 0.14
CA GLY A 824 47.85 9.92 0.22
C GLY A 824 47.41 10.55 -1.11
N ALA A 825 47.94 10.09 -2.25
CA ALA A 825 47.55 10.59 -3.57
C ALA A 825 46.24 9.98 -4.09
N ASN A 826 45.71 8.96 -3.40
CA ASN A 826 44.53 8.22 -3.81
C ASN A 826 43.32 8.60 -2.96
N GLU A 827 42.45 9.46 -3.50
CA GLU A 827 41.25 9.92 -2.81
C GLU A 827 40.21 8.80 -2.55
N HIS A 828 40.40 7.61 -3.15
CA HIS A 828 39.56 6.43 -2.96
C HIS A 828 40.22 5.36 -2.07
N PHE A 829 41.36 5.62 -1.44
CA PHE A 829 42.11 4.61 -0.69
C PHE A 829 41.28 3.95 0.42
N PHE A 830 40.44 4.74 1.11
CA PHE A 830 39.59 4.29 2.20
C PHE A 830 38.42 3.38 1.78
N LEU A 831 38.01 3.36 0.51
CA LEU A 831 36.91 2.50 0.05
C LEU A 831 37.14 1.02 0.43
N ASN A 832 38.39 0.57 0.34
CA ASN A 832 38.78 -0.81 0.64
C ASN A 832 38.79 -1.14 2.15
N LEU A 833 38.58 -0.15 3.03
CA LEU A 833 38.31 -0.34 4.46
C LEU A 833 36.82 -0.14 4.77
N GLY A 834 36.17 0.81 4.09
CA GLY A 834 34.73 1.04 4.23
C GLY A 834 33.90 -0.17 3.80
N MET A 835 34.24 -0.82 2.69
CA MET A 835 33.53 -2.00 2.20
C MET A 835 33.51 -3.18 3.19
N PRO A 836 34.65 -3.66 3.74
CA PRO A 836 34.63 -4.74 4.74
C PRO A 836 33.97 -4.32 6.06
N ALA A 837 34.02 -3.04 6.45
CA ALA A 837 33.26 -2.53 7.59
C ALA A 837 31.74 -2.63 7.36
N CYS A 838 31.28 -2.28 6.16
CA CYS A 838 29.89 -2.45 5.74
C CYS A 838 29.49 -3.93 5.68
N LYS A 839 30.38 -4.80 5.17
CA LYS A 839 30.18 -6.26 5.15
C LYS A 839 30.04 -6.84 6.57
N LEU A 840 30.83 -6.40 7.54
CA LEU A 840 30.68 -6.81 8.95
C LEU A 840 29.30 -6.43 9.50
N SER A 841 28.84 -5.20 9.24
CA SER A 841 27.51 -4.74 9.61
C SER A 841 26.41 -5.64 9.03
N THR A 842 26.45 -5.92 7.73
CA THR A 842 25.41 -6.75 7.09
C THR A 842 25.53 -8.23 7.43
N LEU A 843 26.74 -8.74 7.70
CA LEU A 843 26.97 -10.10 8.20
C LEU A 843 26.36 -10.33 9.57
N ALA A 844 26.42 -9.34 10.46
CA ALA A 844 25.81 -9.44 11.78
C ALA A 844 24.29 -9.71 11.71
N ALA A 845 23.63 -9.26 10.64
CA ALA A 845 22.22 -9.52 10.38
C ALA A 845 21.93 -10.74 9.50
N HIS A 846 22.93 -11.50 9.05
CA HIS A 846 22.71 -12.63 8.15
C HIS A 846 22.16 -13.86 8.87
N GLY A 847 21.24 -14.59 8.22
CA GLY A 847 20.72 -15.86 8.72
C GLY A 847 19.69 -15.76 9.86
N ILE A 848 18.94 -14.66 9.96
CA ILE A 848 17.86 -14.49 10.96
C ILE A 848 16.55 -15.01 10.35
N PRO A 849 15.96 -16.12 10.86
CA PRO A 849 14.71 -16.66 10.34
C PRO A 849 13.58 -15.63 10.39
N GLY A 850 12.80 -15.55 9.31
CA GLY A 850 11.70 -14.59 9.16
C GLY A 850 12.13 -13.16 8.79
N SER A 851 13.42 -12.84 8.75
CA SER A 851 13.86 -11.51 8.34
C SER A 851 13.83 -11.32 6.82
N SER A 852 13.25 -10.20 6.39
CA SER A 852 13.22 -9.77 4.98
C SER A 852 14.34 -8.77 4.64
N VAL A 853 15.33 -8.60 5.52
CA VAL A 853 16.43 -7.64 5.33
C VAL A 853 17.47 -8.19 4.33
N VAL A 854 17.82 -7.37 3.33
CA VAL A 854 18.92 -7.64 2.40
C VAL A 854 20.24 -7.49 3.13
N THR A 855 21.09 -8.52 3.04
CA THR A 855 22.41 -8.55 3.70
C THR A 855 23.57 -8.51 2.71
N THR A 856 23.29 -8.60 1.42
CA THR A 856 24.29 -8.45 0.36
C THR A 856 23.61 -7.92 -0.89
N MET A 857 24.20 -6.90 -1.49
CA MET A 857 24.01 -6.51 -2.88
C MET A 857 25.39 -6.51 -3.55
N ALA A 858 25.54 -7.23 -4.65
CA ALA A 858 26.80 -7.35 -5.35
C ALA A 858 26.58 -7.66 -6.84
N ARG A 859 27.56 -7.35 -7.68
CA ARG A 859 27.46 -7.53 -9.13
C ARG A 859 28.80 -7.88 -9.75
N ASN A 860 28.78 -8.71 -10.79
CA ASN A 860 30.00 -9.23 -11.44
C ASN A 860 30.22 -8.64 -12.86
N GLY A 861 29.46 -7.59 -13.23
CA GLY A 861 29.50 -6.98 -14.56
C GLY A 861 28.65 -7.71 -15.60
N THR A 862 27.93 -8.75 -15.20
CA THR A 862 27.01 -9.54 -16.01
C THR A 862 25.70 -9.75 -15.27
N ASP A 863 25.79 -10.26 -14.04
CA ASP A 863 24.67 -10.48 -13.13
C ASP A 863 24.80 -9.57 -11.90
N PHE A 864 23.65 -9.06 -11.46
CA PHE A 864 23.47 -8.50 -10.12
C PHE A 864 22.86 -9.57 -9.23
N GLY A 865 23.29 -9.65 -7.97
CA GLY A 865 22.78 -10.59 -6.99
C GLY A 865 22.48 -9.95 -5.66
N ILE A 866 21.41 -10.41 -5.00
CA ILE A 866 21.14 -10.11 -3.60
C ILE A 866 21.10 -11.38 -2.74
N ARG A 867 21.39 -11.22 -1.45
CA ARG A 867 21.12 -12.22 -0.40
C ARG A 867 20.28 -11.60 0.69
N VAL A 868 19.37 -12.40 1.26
CA VAL A 868 18.38 -11.93 2.24
C VAL A 868 18.49 -12.77 3.50
N SER A 869 18.40 -12.13 4.65
CA SER A 869 18.69 -12.75 5.95
C SER A 869 17.87 -14.02 6.21
N GLY A 870 16.55 -13.97 5.99
CA GLY A 870 15.64 -15.10 6.21
C GLY A 870 15.76 -16.25 5.20
N THR A 871 16.59 -16.12 4.16
CA THR A 871 16.79 -17.17 3.14
C THR A 871 18.22 -17.73 3.13
N GLY A 872 19.08 -17.28 4.05
CA GLY A 872 20.45 -17.79 4.22
C GLY A 872 21.35 -17.52 3.00
N ASP A 873 22.13 -18.51 2.58
CA ASP A 873 23.16 -18.35 1.54
C ASP A 873 22.60 -18.25 0.10
N ALA A 874 21.28 -18.29 -0.08
CA ALA A 874 20.67 -18.24 -1.40
C ALA A 874 20.91 -16.88 -2.10
N TRP A 875 21.37 -16.94 -3.35
CA TRP A 875 21.46 -15.79 -4.24
C TRP A 875 20.19 -15.64 -5.07
N PHE A 876 19.70 -14.41 -5.18
CA PHE A 876 18.65 -14.02 -6.12
C PHE A 876 19.27 -13.07 -7.13
N THR A 877 19.28 -13.47 -8.40
CA THR A 877 20.07 -12.81 -9.45
C THR A 877 19.21 -12.34 -10.61
N GLY A 878 19.63 -11.24 -11.23
CA GLY A 878 19.13 -10.76 -12.51
C GLY A 878 20.25 -10.08 -13.33
N PRO A 879 19.98 -9.65 -14.57
CA PRO A 879 21.00 -9.00 -15.40
C PRO A 879 21.44 -7.69 -14.74
N ALA A 880 22.76 -7.46 -14.67
CA ALA A 880 23.29 -6.21 -14.17
C ALA A 880 22.85 -5.05 -15.08
N ASN A 881 22.33 -3.98 -14.49
CA ASN A 881 21.98 -2.75 -15.20
C ASN A 881 23.26 -1.95 -15.52
N THR A 882 23.21 -1.15 -16.59
CA THR A 882 24.31 -0.22 -16.92
C THR A 882 24.09 1.10 -16.18
N PRO A 883 25.11 1.63 -15.46
CA PRO A 883 24.98 2.91 -14.78
C PRO A 883 24.76 4.07 -15.76
N GLU A 884 23.98 5.06 -15.34
CA GLU A 884 23.73 6.30 -16.08
C GLU A 884 24.40 7.48 -15.38
N GLY A 885 25.16 8.30 -16.12
CA GLY A 885 25.89 9.42 -15.51
C GLY A 885 26.90 10.08 -16.44
N LEU A 886 27.99 10.57 -15.86
CA LEU A 886 29.01 11.34 -16.58
C LEU A 886 30.15 10.43 -17.09
N PHE A 887 30.47 10.60 -18.37
CA PHE A 887 31.56 9.90 -19.05
C PHE A 887 32.85 10.73 -19.07
N LEU A 888 33.99 10.05 -19.00
CA LEU A 888 35.31 10.65 -19.02
C LEU A 888 35.79 10.85 -20.46
N GLY A 889 36.28 12.06 -20.78
CA GLY A 889 36.92 12.34 -22.07
C GLY A 889 35.98 12.10 -23.26
N SER A 890 36.35 11.17 -24.13
CA SER A 890 35.61 10.84 -25.35
C SER A 890 34.72 9.60 -25.24
N TYR A 891 34.59 9.00 -24.05
CA TYR A 891 33.73 7.83 -23.85
C TYR A 891 32.25 8.21 -23.86
N GLY A 892 31.40 7.22 -24.18
CA GLY A 892 29.95 7.32 -24.10
C GLY A 892 29.28 6.04 -23.60
N PRO A 893 27.95 5.98 -23.59
CA PRO A 893 27.17 4.85 -23.07
C PRO A 893 27.57 3.48 -23.64
N ASP A 894 27.92 3.40 -24.93
CA ASP A 894 28.28 2.13 -25.60
C ASP A 894 29.64 1.56 -25.15
N ASP A 895 30.45 2.39 -24.49
CA ASP A 895 31.75 2.01 -23.93
C ASP A 895 31.64 1.45 -22.51
N ALA A 896 30.52 1.65 -21.82
CA ALA A 896 30.32 1.21 -20.44
C ALA A 896 30.02 -0.29 -20.35
N ASN A 897 30.63 -0.95 -19.36
CA ASN A 897 30.20 -2.25 -18.90
C ASN A 897 28.96 -2.11 -18.00
N PRO A 898 28.07 -3.12 -17.95
CA PRO A 898 27.10 -3.25 -16.87
C PRO A 898 27.76 -3.17 -15.48
N ASP A 899 26.99 -2.79 -14.46
CA ASP A 899 27.50 -2.51 -13.13
C ASP A 899 28.30 -3.70 -12.53
N ILE A 900 29.40 -3.40 -11.83
CA ILE A 900 30.39 -4.39 -11.39
C ILE A 900 31.00 -4.01 -10.03
N GLY A 901 31.17 -5.00 -9.14
CA GLY A 901 31.76 -4.85 -7.80
C GLY A 901 30.94 -5.42 -6.65
N ASP A 902 31.60 -5.59 -5.51
CA ASP A 902 30.92 -5.79 -4.21
C ASP A 902 30.67 -4.46 -3.49
N SER A 903 31.05 -3.33 -4.09
CA SER A 903 30.95 -2.01 -3.45
C SER A 903 29.50 -1.57 -3.15
N ALA A 904 28.50 -2.20 -3.77
CA ALA A 904 27.08 -2.07 -3.39
C ALA A 904 26.77 -2.57 -1.96
N ILE A 905 27.73 -3.24 -1.29
CA ILE A 905 27.68 -3.52 0.13
C ILE A 905 27.63 -2.25 0.98
N THR A 906 28.16 -1.13 0.47
CA THR A 906 28.13 0.17 1.15
C THR A 906 26.71 0.72 1.25
N GLU A 907 25.94 0.69 0.16
CA GLU A 907 24.49 0.98 0.17
C GLU A 907 23.71 -0.02 1.02
N THR A 908 24.08 -1.30 0.97
CA THR A 908 23.42 -2.34 1.79
C THR A 908 23.55 -2.03 3.29
N ALA A 909 24.68 -1.44 3.71
CA ALA A 909 24.92 -1.00 5.09
C ALA A 909 24.45 0.43 5.40
N GLY A 910 23.81 1.10 4.43
CA GLY A 910 23.21 2.43 4.63
C GLY A 910 24.14 3.61 4.37
N ILE A 911 25.24 3.46 3.63
CA ILE A 911 26.06 4.59 3.15
C ILE A 911 26.08 4.63 1.61
N GLY A 912 27.01 5.35 0.97
CA GLY A 912 27.05 5.46 -0.49
C GLY A 912 25.85 6.24 -1.05
N GLY A 913 25.13 5.67 -2.02
CA GLY A 913 23.87 6.22 -2.54
C GLY A 913 22.82 6.52 -1.46
N PHE A 914 22.81 5.74 -0.37
CA PHE A 914 21.89 5.93 0.76
C PHE A 914 22.27 7.13 1.65
N ALA A 915 23.52 7.61 1.54
CA ALA A 915 24.02 8.79 2.24
C ALA A 915 24.43 9.91 1.27
N MET A 916 23.86 9.94 0.06
CA MET A 916 24.20 10.95 -0.96
C MET A 916 24.03 12.40 -0.45
N ALA A 917 23.04 12.63 0.44
CA ALA A 917 22.83 13.91 1.12
C ALA A 917 24.04 14.39 1.95
N ALA A 918 24.88 13.47 2.44
CA ALA A 918 26.10 13.81 3.17
C ALA A 918 27.18 14.41 2.25
N ALA A 919 27.14 14.11 0.95
CA ALA A 919 28.17 14.47 -0.02
C ALA A 919 27.62 15.35 -1.17
N PRO A 920 27.14 16.58 -0.94
CA PRO A 920 26.53 17.41 -1.99
C PRO A 920 27.46 17.70 -3.17
N ALA A 921 28.78 17.62 -2.98
CA ALA A 921 29.75 17.76 -4.06
C ALA A 921 29.72 16.61 -5.09
N ILE A 922 29.17 15.44 -4.72
CA ILE A 922 29.18 14.24 -5.57
C ILE A 922 28.29 14.38 -6.80
N VAL A 923 27.24 15.21 -6.73
CA VAL A 923 26.28 15.41 -7.83
C VAL A 923 26.94 15.97 -9.10
N LYS A 924 28.09 16.65 -8.96
CA LYS A 924 28.92 17.08 -10.10
C LYS A 924 29.62 15.94 -10.83
N PHE A 925 29.68 14.76 -10.22
CA PHE A 925 30.41 13.60 -10.71
C PHE A 925 29.48 12.43 -11.06
N VAL A 926 28.45 12.17 -10.25
CA VAL A 926 27.46 11.11 -10.52
C VAL A 926 26.22 11.60 -11.26
N GLY A 927 26.05 12.91 -11.42
CA GLY A 927 24.87 13.54 -12.02
C GLY A 927 23.85 14.03 -10.99
N GLY A 928 22.95 14.93 -11.41
CA GLY A 928 21.89 15.52 -10.59
C GLY A 928 22.24 16.87 -9.94
N ASP A 929 21.44 17.26 -8.95
CA ASP A 929 21.60 18.49 -8.16
C ASP A 929 21.49 18.21 -6.64
N VAL A 930 21.76 19.21 -5.80
CA VAL A 930 21.71 19.04 -4.33
C VAL A 930 20.32 18.63 -3.83
N PRO A 931 19.20 19.23 -4.30
CA PRO A 931 17.86 18.73 -3.98
C PRO A 931 17.63 17.26 -4.35
N PHE A 932 18.18 16.80 -5.49
CA PHE A 932 18.12 15.40 -5.88
C PHE A 932 18.85 14.50 -4.87
N ALA A 933 20.06 14.87 -4.44
CA ALA A 933 20.79 14.10 -3.42
C ALA A 933 20.02 13.97 -2.09
N LEU A 934 19.37 15.07 -1.65
CA LEU A 934 18.51 15.06 -0.47
C LEU A 934 17.32 14.11 -0.64
N ARG A 935 16.59 14.24 -1.75
CA ARG A 935 15.45 13.37 -2.06
C ARG A 935 15.88 11.91 -2.19
N ALA A 936 16.99 11.62 -2.85
CA ALA A 936 17.50 10.26 -3.00
C ALA A 936 17.73 9.59 -1.64
N THR A 937 18.42 10.27 -0.72
CA THR A 937 18.58 9.77 0.66
C THR A 937 17.24 9.63 1.39
N GLN A 938 16.35 10.62 1.28
CA GLN A 938 15.05 10.57 1.96
C GLN A 938 14.14 9.44 1.44
N THR A 939 14.16 9.16 0.14
CA THR A 939 13.42 8.07 -0.50
C THR A 939 13.88 6.70 0.02
N MET A 940 15.16 6.53 0.37
CA MET A 940 15.64 5.25 0.89
C MET A 940 15.09 4.89 2.28
N TYR A 941 14.60 5.87 3.08
CA TYR A 941 13.87 5.56 4.32
C TYR A 941 12.57 4.79 4.06
N ALA A 942 11.98 4.91 2.87
CA ALA A 942 10.74 4.20 2.53
C ALA A 942 10.96 2.69 2.29
N ILE A 943 12.21 2.25 2.11
CA ILE A 943 12.56 0.85 1.83
C ILE A 943 13.48 0.23 2.88
N THR A 944 13.68 0.91 4.01
CA THR A 944 14.57 0.45 5.09
C THR A 944 13.83 0.28 6.41
N VAL A 945 14.31 -0.63 7.25
CA VAL A 945 13.71 -0.94 8.55
C VAL A 945 13.86 0.23 9.53
N GLY A 946 14.95 1.00 9.45
CA GLY A 946 15.16 2.15 10.32
C GLY A 946 16.45 2.91 10.04
N GLU A 947 16.95 3.63 11.04
CA GLU A 947 18.10 4.52 10.90
C GLU A 947 19.35 3.97 11.60
N HIS A 948 20.53 4.26 11.03
CA HIS A 948 21.79 3.91 11.67
C HIS A 948 22.11 4.87 12.83
N THR A 949 22.38 4.33 14.02
CA THR A 949 22.60 5.13 15.23
C THR A 949 23.88 5.97 15.22
N ALA A 950 24.92 5.55 14.48
CA ALA A 950 26.20 6.25 14.42
C ALA A 950 26.47 7.02 13.10
N TYR A 951 25.73 6.73 12.03
CA TYR A 951 26.01 7.30 10.71
C TYR A 951 25.03 8.43 10.47
N GLN A 952 25.37 9.62 10.97
CA GLN A 952 24.46 10.77 10.98
C GLN A 952 24.77 11.74 9.85
N VAL A 953 23.72 12.28 9.22
CA VAL A 953 23.82 13.22 8.09
C VAL A 953 23.49 14.64 8.55
N PRO A 954 24.46 15.58 8.61
CA PRO A 954 24.24 16.91 9.20
C PRO A 954 23.14 17.74 8.54
N ILE A 955 23.02 17.69 7.20
CA ILE A 955 22.00 18.47 6.46
C ILE A 955 20.57 17.96 6.69
N LEU A 956 20.42 16.75 7.24
CA LEU A 956 19.15 16.15 7.64
C LEU A 956 19.00 16.19 9.16
N GLU A 957 19.50 17.25 9.81
CA GLU A 957 19.43 17.46 11.26
C GLU A 957 20.02 16.28 12.08
N PHE A 958 21.10 15.68 11.56
CA PHE A 958 21.77 14.52 12.18
C PHE A 958 20.89 13.27 12.30
N ARG A 959 19.87 13.12 11.45
CA ARG A 959 19.21 11.82 11.25
C ARG A 959 20.22 10.74 10.86
N GLY A 960 20.00 9.53 11.34
CA GLY A 960 20.82 8.37 11.01
C GLY A 960 20.53 7.90 9.60
N THR A 961 21.53 7.39 8.87
CA THR A 961 21.33 6.95 7.49
C THR A 961 20.34 5.78 7.39
N PRO A 962 19.56 5.68 6.30
CA PRO A 962 18.58 4.61 6.10
C PRO A 962 19.29 3.25 6.07
N THR A 963 18.85 2.28 6.89
CA THR A 963 19.57 1.02 7.14
C THR A 963 18.63 -0.19 7.21
N GLY A 964 19.09 -1.30 6.65
CA GLY A 964 18.35 -2.57 6.61
C GLY A 964 17.29 -2.55 5.51
N ILE A 965 17.71 -2.72 4.26
CA ILE A 965 16.80 -2.72 3.10
C ILE A 965 15.82 -3.88 3.24
N ASP A 966 14.52 -3.60 3.26
CA ASP A 966 13.46 -4.59 3.40
C ASP A 966 12.87 -4.96 2.04
N VAL A 967 12.99 -6.24 1.67
CA VAL A 967 12.45 -6.79 0.41
C VAL A 967 10.95 -6.51 0.25
N THR A 968 10.17 -6.58 1.33
CA THR A 968 8.72 -6.32 1.27
C THR A 968 8.42 -4.86 0.96
N ALA A 969 9.22 -3.93 1.50
CA ALA A 969 9.06 -2.50 1.25
C ALA A 969 9.49 -2.14 -0.19
N VAL A 970 10.57 -2.73 -0.70
CA VAL A 970 10.99 -2.58 -2.11
C VAL A 970 9.89 -3.09 -3.05
N ALA A 971 9.42 -4.33 -2.84
CA ALA A 971 8.40 -4.94 -3.68
C ALA A 971 7.08 -4.15 -3.64
N ARG A 972 6.71 -3.63 -2.46
CA ARG A 972 5.46 -2.88 -2.28
C ARG A 972 5.50 -1.49 -2.88
N THR A 973 6.58 -0.74 -2.68
CA THR A 973 6.66 0.66 -3.09
C THR A 973 7.10 0.84 -4.54
N GLY A 974 7.73 -0.19 -5.12
CA GLY A 974 8.41 -0.12 -6.42
C GLY A 974 9.75 0.63 -6.37
N ILE A 975 10.16 1.14 -5.21
CA ILE A 975 11.40 1.90 -5.04
C ILE A 975 12.57 0.92 -4.95
N LEU A 976 13.51 1.03 -5.89
CA LEU A 976 14.72 0.22 -5.90
C LEU A 976 15.86 0.95 -5.14
N PRO A 977 16.77 0.21 -4.48
CA PRO A 977 17.95 0.80 -3.85
C PRO A 977 18.78 1.64 -4.83
N GLN A 978 19.06 2.88 -4.44
CA GLN A 978 19.91 3.78 -5.22
C GLN A 978 21.38 3.50 -4.96
N ILE A 979 22.13 3.16 -6.01
CA ILE A 979 23.57 2.90 -5.95
C ILE A 979 24.32 4.00 -6.69
N ASN A 980 25.35 4.56 -6.06
CA ASN A 980 26.33 5.40 -6.74
C ASN A 980 27.49 4.51 -7.16
N THR A 981 27.92 4.51 -8.42
CA THR A 981 28.98 3.59 -8.86
C THR A 981 29.91 4.20 -9.92
N GLY A 982 31.15 3.72 -9.97
CA GLY A 982 32.06 3.99 -11.06
C GLY A 982 31.79 3.07 -12.26
N MET A 983 31.96 3.57 -13.47
CA MET A 983 31.76 2.82 -14.70
C MET A 983 33.09 2.24 -15.20
N ALA A 984 33.16 0.93 -15.40
CA ALA A 984 34.26 0.25 -16.06
C ALA A 984 34.02 0.19 -17.58
N GLY A 985 35.06 0.20 -18.39
CA GLY A 985 34.94 0.00 -19.82
C GLY A 985 34.54 -1.45 -20.16
N ARG A 986 33.66 -1.61 -21.14
CA ARG A 986 33.15 -2.92 -21.61
C ARG A 986 34.22 -3.83 -22.17
N VAL A 987 35.29 -3.26 -22.72
CA VAL A 987 36.43 -4.00 -23.27
C VAL A 987 37.50 -4.17 -22.19
N ALA A 988 37.98 -5.41 -22.02
CA ALA A 988 39.08 -5.73 -21.10
C ALA A 988 40.28 -4.80 -21.37
N GLY A 989 40.92 -4.29 -20.31
CA GLY A 989 42.06 -3.39 -20.44
C GLY A 989 41.74 -1.88 -20.50
N THR A 990 40.48 -1.49 -20.69
CA THR A 990 40.10 -0.08 -20.89
C THR A 990 40.29 0.78 -19.64
N GLY A 991 39.92 0.28 -18.47
CA GLY A 991 39.95 1.05 -17.22
C GLY A 991 38.59 1.70 -16.89
N GLN A 992 38.62 2.78 -16.11
CA GLN A 992 37.44 3.56 -15.76
C GLN A 992 37.01 4.46 -16.92
N VAL A 993 35.72 4.47 -17.24
CA VAL A 993 35.14 5.27 -18.33
C VAL A 993 34.17 6.35 -17.85
N GLY A 994 33.72 6.29 -16.59
CA GLY A 994 32.73 7.23 -16.05
C GLY A 994 32.34 6.95 -14.60
N ALA A 995 31.27 7.60 -14.16
CA ALA A 995 30.58 7.33 -12.91
C ALA A 995 29.12 7.78 -13.00
N GLY A 996 28.24 7.18 -12.21
CA GLY A 996 26.83 7.46 -12.28
C GLY A 996 25.99 6.73 -11.25
N LEU A 997 24.70 6.71 -11.54
CA LEU A 997 23.65 6.13 -10.74
C LEU A 997 23.16 4.85 -11.39
N VAL A 998 22.84 3.86 -10.57
CA VAL A 998 22.24 2.61 -11.02
C VAL A 998 21.34 2.05 -9.93
N THR A 999 20.40 1.20 -10.32
CA THR A 999 19.55 0.43 -9.42
C THR A 999 19.72 -1.06 -9.69
N PRO A 1000 19.52 -1.93 -8.69
CA PRO A 1000 19.44 -3.37 -8.93
C PRO A 1000 18.26 -3.72 -9.86
N PRO A 1001 18.31 -4.85 -10.58
CA PRO A 1001 17.16 -5.33 -11.34
C PRO A 1001 16.04 -5.78 -10.39
N ALA A 1002 14.79 -5.41 -10.70
CA ALA A 1002 13.64 -5.66 -9.83
C ALA A 1002 13.39 -7.16 -9.56
N GLU A 1003 13.72 -8.02 -10.52
CA GLU A 1003 13.55 -9.48 -10.41
C GLU A 1003 14.33 -10.12 -9.26
N CYS A 1004 15.42 -9.49 -8.80
CA CYS A 1004 16.12 -9.92 -7.59
C CYS A 1004 15.19 -9.89 -6.35
N PHE A 1005 14.37 -8.84 -6.23
CA PHE A 1005 13.48 -8.64 -5.08
C PHE A 1005 12.22 -9.47 -5.18
N THR A 1006 11.63 -9.60 -6.38
CA THR A 1006 10.45 -10.44 -6.57
C THR A 1006 10.77 -11.92 -6.33
N ALA A 1007 11.94 -12.39 -6.80
CA ALA A 1007 12.40 -13.75 -6.54
C ALA A 1007 12.70 -14.00 -5.05
N ALA A 1008 13.29 -13.01 -4.36
CA ALA A 1008 13.55 -13.09 -2.92
C ALA A 1008 12.27 -13.11 -2.10
N LEU A 1009 11.28 -12.27 -2.45
CA LEU A 1009 9.97 -12.25 -1.80
C LEU A 1009 9.26 -13.60 -1.93
N ALA A 1010 9.26 -14.19 -3.13
CA ALA A 1010 8.70 -15.51 -3.36
C ALA A 1010 9.38 -16.60 -2.52
N ALA A 1011 10.68 -16.48 -2.28
CA ALA A 1011 11.41 -17.41 -1.42
C ALA A 1011 11.07 -17.24 0.08
N LEU A 1012 10.91 -16.00 0.55
CA LEU A 1012 10.44 -15.70 1.90
C LEU A 1012 9.02 -16.23 2.14
N ALA A 1013 8.11 -16.06 1.18
CA ALA A 1013 6.75 -16.60 1.26
C ALA A 1013 6.77 -18.13 1.43
N ARG A 1014 7.58 -18.84 0.62
CA ARG A 1014 7.77 -20.29 0.77
C ARG A 1014 8.38 -20.71 2.11
N ALA A 1015 9.19 -19.85 2.74
CA ALA A 1015 9.79 -20.11 4.05
C ALA A 1015 8.84 -19.80 5.23
N THR A 1016 7.71 -19.13 4.98
CA THR A 1016 6.69 -18.83 6.00
C THR A 1016 5.87 -20.07 6.36
N HIS A 1017 5.69 -20.99 5.41
CA HIS A 1017 4.93 -22.23 5.57
C HIS A 1017 5.75 -23.43 6.13
N ARG A 1018 6.96 -23.18 6.64
CA ARG A 1018 7.84 -24.18 7.27
C ARG A 1018 8.08 -23.81 8.72
#